data_AF-A0A5C5X909-F1
#
_entry.id   AF-A0A5C5X909-F1
#
_cell.length_a   1.000
_cell.length_b   1.000
_cell.length_c   1.000
_cell.angle_alpha   90.00
_cell.angle_beta   90.00
_cell.angle_gamma   90.00
#
_symmetry.space_group_name_H-M   'P 1'
#
loop_
_entity.id
_entity.type
_entity.pdbx_description
1 polymer ?
#
loop_
_entity_poly.entity_id
_entity_poly.type
_entity_poly.pdbx_seq_one_letter_code
_entity_poly.pdbx_strand_id
1 'polypeptide(L)'
;MPTKRVARSSAGASTVWGMVAVLLVLVGLGTGATLWATGVFETAAPVSREGQVAFPSLVRPVKAYERITREDLVDLQTQSLKPIWLDEEMVSPGLLRDLSQIIGRVVARDKQPGYILTESDFLPVGTRPGVTAGVPPGKRSLSIAVEKVPGLELLRQGDTFDLLAALPARKEAISNIEQAALLGGIKPPDTRSGQLAKQTGIKPLVLGGMMVALTKGSTQSTIGAQSLVVDAQAATRQRNQSSIVATVAVDPEEVAPLTEALGLDVEMYCVARSGHAEDESEVDETISFEGMVPVVTTSRAVDAFTALGPEDLADSVTGRLNVFYFSPDRIEPDWITDFSSLVGRVVAKDIPHGSVLSEAMLLPRGTRPGLVAGAPQGTVVLPVASNRMTGLNRLRNGDRFAVYARLPEALRPAFPQTDWATLQGAVLPDEDRLLEEQLRTGVRLVVKEAVLIGQADSGSATKETSEQVVGIAVPEEAVTQLSQLLQGESELFVAASSGREQSPSAHPERKSPVPRQAAQEPNSQSAKNTYVSFKQDAPSDEFAFSDRVAVPVTARPIKAYSKLTLDDFIAPSTGRPRTMLFPADRVRTEWVRDLNELIDRVVTRDIDTGRVIEESTLLPVGSQPGTTAGIPKGMLGMSVNGQQVLGLDGLEDLHRGDRFQLVAVRPYDIDALGGTVRRGLTNGDAIQQALGAGDLFQRAIVDVLCSEVQLVDFGADIQTVQSSVVNETQTTTETQLTPNGPIRVVNELVTPEVNERQVTAKTYLLALQPNDVGQLAQALAVGTQIIAVPLPGTSADQSPPTVSIESGLVQQPTVDIELPRPKIVEHIRGTEVTRDVWITPTKPEPIPSSNSTSASVSRITRP
;
A
#
# COMPACT_ATOMS: atom_id res chain seq x y z
N MET A 1 82.06 38.01 15.26
CA MET A 1 82.53 39.07 16.18
C MET A 1 83.19 38.43 17.39
N PRO A 2 84.50 38.59 17.58
CA PRO A 2 85.21 38.16 18.78
C PRO A 2 85.48 39.35 19.71
N THR A 3 85.44 39.18 21.03
CA THR A 3 86.05 40.14 21.96
C THR A 3 86.85 39.46 23.06
N LYS A 4 88.15 39.79 23.02
CA LYS A 4 89.23 39.52 23.98
C LYS A 4 88.81 39.76 25.44
N ARG A 5 89.31 38.94 26.36
CA ARG A 5 89.62 39.36 27.73
C ARG A 5 91.13 39.35 27.97
N VAL A 6 91.60 40.49 28.44
CA VAL A 6 92.97 40.82 28.83
C VAL A 6 93.13 40.52 30.32
N ALA A 7 94.25 39.91 30.68
CA ALA A 7 94.72 39.76 32.05
C ALA A 7 95.29 41.09 32.59
N ARG A 8 95.03 41.41 33.87
CA ARG A 8 95.88 42.31 34.66
C ARG A 8 95.93 41.87 36.12
N SER A 9 97.16 41.80 36.60
CA SER A 9 97.61 41.58 37.97
C SER A 9 97.35 42.78 38.88
N SER A 10 97.17 42.53 40.18
CA SER A 10 97.58 43.49 41.21
C SER A 10 97.95 42.75 42.49
N ALA A 11 99.26 42.64 42.72
CA ALA A 11 99.87 42.34 44.00
C ALA A 11 99.81 43.59 44.90
N GLY A 12 99.63 43.39 46.21
CA GLY A 12 99.81 44.42 47.24
C GLY A 12 98.60 44.66 48.14
N ALA A 13 98.24 43.71 49.00
CA ALA A 13 97.27 43.93 50.09
C ALA A 13 97.42 42.95 51.29
N SER A 14 98.60 42.35 51.50
CA SER A 14 98.77 41.28 52.51
C SER A 14 99.17 41.75 53.92
N THR A 15 99.50 43.02 54.13
CA THR A 15 99.96 43.52 55.44
C THR A 15 98.89 44.26 56.25
N VAL A 16 97.81 44.74 55.62
CA VAL A 16 96.69 45.39 56.34
C VAL A 16 95.71 44.36 56.94
N TRP A 17 95.57 43.19 56.32
CA TRP A 17 94.70 42.12 56.82
C TRP A 17 95.23 41.41 58.07
N GLY A 18 96.55 41.37 58.27
CA GLY A 18 97.15 40.75 59.45
C GLY A 18 96.82 41.48 60.76
N MET A 19 96.77 42.81 60.74
CA MET A 19 96.43 43.61 61.93
C MET A 19 94.94 43.56 62.27
N VAL A 20 94.08 43.51 61.24
CA VAL A 20 92.62 43.34 61.42
C VAL A 20 92.28 41.96 61.99
N ALA A 21 93.00 40.92 61.58
CA ALA A 21 92.81 39.58 62.13
C ALA A 21 93.16 39.49 63.63
N VAL A 22 94.26 40.12 64.07
CA VAL A 22 94.64 40.11 65.49
C VAL A 22 93.67 40.93 66.35
N LEU A 23 93.18 42.06 65.84
CA LEU A 23 92.18 42.87 66.55
C LEU A 23 90.84 42.14 66.68
N LEU A 24 90.41 41.41 65.64
CA LEU A 24 89.20 40.58 65.68
C LEU A 24 89.31 39.42 66.66
N VAL A 25 90.49 38.81 66.79
CA VAL A 25 90.72 37.72 67.77
C VAL A 25 90.67 38.24 69.20
N LEU A 26 91.23 39.42 69.48
CA LEU A 26 91.18 40.02 70.82
C LEU A 26 89.77 40.51 71.20
N VAL A 27 89.04 41.11 70.24
CA VAL A 27 87.64 41.50 70.45
C VAL A 27 86.76 40.25 70.63
N GLY A 28 87.00 39.18 69.87
CA GLY A 28 86.28 37.90 69.98
C GLY A 28 86.53 37.17 71.30
N LEU A 29 87.77 37.22 71.83
CA LEU A 29 88.08 36.65 73.15
C LEU A 29 87.49 37.47 74.29
N GLY A 30 87.50 38.80 74.18
CA GLY A 30 86.89 39.69 75.19
C GLY A 30 85.36 39.57 75.24
N THR A 31 84.70 39.46 74.09
CA THR A 31 83.24 39.22 74.03
C THR A 31 82.87 37.81 74.46
N GLY A 32 83.67 36.80 74.12
CA GLY A 32 83.48 35.44 74.61
C GLY A 32 83.54 35.33 76.14
N ALA A 33 84.54 35.95 76.77
CA ALA A 33 84.69 35.92 78.22
C ALA A 33 83.59 36.71 78.96
N THR A 34 83.14 37.84 78.39
CA THR A 34 82.03 38.62 78.97
C THR A 34 80.69 37.90 78.83
N LEU A 35 80.42 37.23 77.71
CA LEU A 35 79.22 36.40 77.54
C LEU A 35 79.18 35.16 78.43
N TRP A 36 80.35 34.59 78.76
CA TRP A 36 80.45 33.49 79.73
C TRP A 36 80.19 33.97 81.17
N ALA A 37 80.69 35.17 81.53
CA ALA A 37 80.51 35.75 82.86
C ALA A 37 79.10 36.31 83.11
N THR A 38 78.35 36.70 82.06
CA THR A 38 76.97 37.22 82.18
C THR A 38 75.88 36.14 82.16
N GLY A 39 76.24 34.86 82.16
CA GLY A 39 75.27 33.75 82.25
C GLY A 39 74.50 33.47 80.96
N VAL A 40 74.94 33.99 79.80
CA VAL A 40 74.29 33.69 78.50
C VAL A 40 74.49 32.22 78.08
N PHE A 41 75.48 31.54 78.67
CA PHE A 41 75.64 30.10 78.60
C PHE A 41 75.13 29.44 79.89
N GLU A 42 73.88 29.69 80.26
CA GLU A 42 73.17 28.80 81.17
C GLU A 42 73.12 27.41 80.50
N THR A 43 73.85 26.45 81.05
CA THR A 43 73.63 25.03 80.80
C THR A 43 72.16 24.77 81.09
N ALA A 44 71.37 24.56 80.03
CA ALA A 44 69.93 24.33 80.10
C ALA A 44 69.65 23.41 81.29
N ALA A 45 68.88 23.93 82.27
CA ALA A 45 68.49 23.17 83.43
C ALA A 45 67.94 21.81 82.97
N PRO A 46 68.33 20.69 83.59
CA PRO A 46 67.79 19.39 83.21
C PRO A 46 66.27 19.48 83.33
N VAL A 47 65.59 19.43 82.19
CA VAL A 47 64.12 19.47 82.12
C VAL A 47 63.63 18.34 83.00
N SER A 48 62.93 18.66 84.09
CA SER A 48 62.32 17.64 84.95
C SER A 48 61.27 16.90 84.12
N ARG A 49 61.47 15.59 83.94
CA ARG A 49 60.58 14.68 83.19
C ARG A 49 59.72 13.83 84.12
N GLU A 50 59.56 14.27 85.37
CA GLU A 50 58.75 13.57 86.36
C GLU A 50 57.26 13.64 85.95
N GLY A 51 56.61 12.49 85.79
CA GLY A 51 55.24 12.38 85.27
C GLY A 51 55.09 12.26 83.75
N GLN A 52 56.20 12.20 82.99
CA GLN A 52 56.18 12.08 81.53
C GLN A 52 56.58 10.68 81.03
N VAL A 53 55.88 10.20 80.00
CA VAL A 53 56.12 8.90 79.35
C VAL A 53 56.71 9.13 77.96
N ALA A 54 57.80 8.41 77.66
CA ALA A 54 58.47 8.48 76.35
C ALA A 54 57.85 7.51 75.33
N PHE A 55 57.52 8.04 74.15
CA PHE A 55 57.09 7.27 72.99
C PHE A 55 58.07 7.38 71.81
N PRO A 56 58.35 6.29 71.09
CA PRO A 56 59.13 6.37 69.86
C PRO A 56 58.37 7.18 68.81
N SER A 57 59.07 8.10 68.15
CA SER A 57 58.51 8.93 67.07
C SER A 57 59.28 8.72 65.77
N LEU A 58 58.59 8.92 64.65
CA LEU A 58 59.23 8.85 63.33
C LEU A 58 60.23 10.00 63.15
N VAL A 59 61.44 9.69 62.68
CA VAL A 59 62.47 10.70 62.40
C VAL A 59 62.44 11.15 60.94
N ARG A 60 61.96 10.28 60.04
CA ARG A 60 61.76 10.54 58.61
C ARG A 60 60.33 10.18 58.18
N PRO A 61 59.81 10.75 57.08
CA PRO A 61 58.50 10.37 56.58
C PRO A 61 58.53 8.91 56.12
N VAL A 62 57.49 8.15 56.47
CA VAL A 62 57.29 6.75 56.04
C VAL A 62 56.06 6.69 55.15
N LYS A 63 56.18 6.08 53.97
CA LYS A 63 55.05 6.00 53.03
C LYS A 63 54.08 4.90 53.43
N ALA A 64 52.83 5.03 52.98
CA ALA A 64 51.86 3.96 53.08
C ALA A 64 52.39 2.68 52.44
N TYR A 65 52.08 1.55 53.07
CA TYR A 65 52.50 0.21 52.69
C TYR A 65 54.01 -0.05 52.79
N GLU A 66 54.76 0.87 53.36
CA GLU A 66 56.17 0.67 53.69
C GLU A 66 56.31 -0.02 55.04
N ARG A 67 57.37 -0.84 55.16
CA ARG A 67 57.70 -1.50 56.42
C ARG A 67 58.49 -0.52 57.29
N ILE A 68 58.08 -0.34 58.55
CA ILE A 68 58.88 0.42 59.51
C ILE A 68 60.14 -0.36 59.84
N THR A 69 61.28 0.29 59.63
CA THR A 69 62.62 -0.18 59.97
C THR A 69 63.16 0.59 61.17
N ARG A 70 64.26 0.11 61.74
CA ARG A 70 64.94 0.80 62.85
C ARG A 70 65.41 2.21 62.46
N GLU A 71 65.78 2.40 61.21
CA GLU A 71 66.26 3.69 60.67
C GLU A 71 65.16 4.76 60.65
N ASP A 72 63.88 4.36 60.65
CA ASP A 72 62.75 5.28 60.67
C ASP A 72 62.55 5.93 62.05
N LEU A 73 63.09 5.32 63.11
CA LEU A 73 62.89 5.71 64.51
C LEU A 73 64.18 6.23 65.19
N VAL A 74 65.34 5.99 64.57
CA VAL A 74 66.66 6.36 65.11
C VAL A 74 67.21 7.54 64.34
N ASP A 75 67.64 8.57 65.05
CA ASP A 75 68.33 9.70 64.44
C ASP A 75 69.75 9.27 64.02
N LEU A 76 70.06 9.41 62.73
CA LEU A 76 71.33 8.98 62.14
C LEU A 76 72.55 9.70 62.73
N GLN A 77 72.37 10.93 63.25
CA GLN A 77 73.49 11.69 63.81
C GLN A 77 73.80 11.28 65.25
N THR A 78 72.77 10.98 66.05
CA THR A 78 72.93 10.65 67.47
C THR A 78 72.93 9.16 67.75
N GLN A 79 72.56 8.33 66.76
CA GLN A 79 72.32 6.88 66.89
C GLN A 79 71.37 6.50 68.03
N SER A 80 70.59 7.47 68.51
CA SER A 80 69.65 7.33 69.61
C SER A 80 68.22 7.50 69.11
N LEU A 81 67.27 6.86 69.80
CA LEU A 81 65.86 7.09 69.54
C LEU A 81 65.52 8.55 69.86
N LYS A 82 64.64 9.15 69.08
CA LYS A 82 64.08 10.47 69.37
C LYS A 82 62.72 10.29 70.06
N PRO A 83 62.67 10.17 71.39
CA PRO A 83 61.41 10.05 72.10
C PRO A 83 60.66 11.38 72.10
N ILE A 84 59.35 11.31 71.92
CA ILE A 84 58.44 12.38 72.31
C ILE A 84 57.95 12.05 73.72
N TRP A 85 58.10 13.01 74.61
CA TRP A 85 57.65 12.92 76.00
C TRP A 85 56.23 13.48 76.06
N LEU A 86 55.28 12.66 76.48
CA LEU A 86 53.90 13.05 76.72
C LEU A 86 53.60 12.93 78.22
N ASP A 87 52.77 13.82 78.74
CA ASP A 87 52.26 13.70 80.11
C ASP A 87 51.39 12.44 80.21
N GLU A 88 51.46 11.73 81.35
CA GLU A 88 50.75 10.46 81.55
C GLU A 88 49.22 10.58 81.32
N GLU A 89 48.64 11.75 81.60
CA GLU A 89 47.22 12.05 81.36
C GLU A 89 46.84 12.16 79.86
N MET A 90 47.80 12.45 78.98
CA MET A 90 47.58 12.58 77.53
C MET A 90 47.81 11.25 76.77
N VAL A 91 48.16 10.17 77.47
CA VAL A 91 48.44 8.87 76.87
C VAL A 91 47.14 8.16 76.51
N SER A 92 46.79 8.19 75.22
CA SER A 92 45.70 7.38 74.68
C SER A 92 46.04 5.88 74.72
N PRO A 93 45.08 4.98 75.07
CA PRO A 93 45.33 3.54 75.22
C PRO A 93 45.74 2.79 73.95
N GLY A 94 45.77 3.45 72.78
CA GLY A 94 46.21 2.87 71.50
C GLY A 94 47.63 3.23 71.07
N LEU A 95 48.38 4.04 71.84
CA LEU A 95 49.75 4.45 71.50
C LEU A 95 50.74 3.31 71.76
N LEU A 96 51.55 2.98 70.75
CA LEU A 96 52.53 1.90 70.86
C LEU A 96 53.85 2.43 71.42
N ARG A 97 54.34 1.79 72.49
CA ARG A 97 55.62 2.12 73.14
C ARG A 97 56.71 1.10 72.83
N ASP A 98 56.35 -0.17 72.69
CA ASP A 98 57.31 -1.24 72.46
C ASP A 98 57.77 -1.26 70.99
N LEU A 99 59.07 -1.17 70.78
CA LEU A 99 59.68 -1.22 69.45
C LEU A 99 59.41 -2.57 68.76
N SER A 100 59.25 -3.66 69.51
CA SER A 100 58.95 -4.97 68.95
C SER A 100 57.59 -5.03 68.26
N GLN A 101 56.65 -4.18 68.71
CA GLN A 101 55.31 -4.05 68.15
C GLN A 101 55.24 -3.10 66.96
N ILE A 102 56.31 -2.33 66.70
CA ILE A 102 56.39 -1.29 65.67
C ILE A 102 57.30 -1.73 64.52
N ILE A 103 58.51 -2.18 64.83
CA ILE A 103 59.53 -2.53 63.83
C ILE A 103 59.08 -3.78 63.07
N GLY A 104 59.13 -3.72 61.74
CA GLY A 104 58.73 -4.81 60.84
C GLY A 104 57.27 -4.79 60.41
N ARG A 105 56.43 -3.95 61.04
CA ARG A 105 55.03 -3.75 60.67
C ARG A 105 54.92 -2.84 59.43
N VAL A 106 53.83 -2.98 58.70
CA VAL A 106 53.56 -2.21 57.48
C VAL A 106 52.56 -1.12 57.79
N VAL A 107 52.89 0.13 57.45
CA VAL A 107 52.05 1.28 57.75
C VAL A 107 50.86 1.33 56.78
N ALA A 108 49.66 1.60 57.28
CA ALA A 108 48.46 1.67 56.47
C ALA A 108 48.35 2.98 55.66
N ARG A 109 48.97 4.08 56.12
CA ARG A 109 48.88 5.43 55.52
C ARG A 109 50.22 6.16 55.59
N ASP A 110 50.39 7.22 54.79
CA ASP A 110 51.59 8.07 54.89
C ASP A 110 51.72 8.70 56.28
N LYS A 111 52.90 8.63 56.89
CA LYS A 111 53.20 9.19 58.22
C LYS A 111 54.35 10.18 58.17
N GLN A 112 54.18 11.31 58.84
CA GLN A 112 55.15 12.39 58.88
C GLN A 112 56.15 12.22 60.04
N PRO A 113 57.33 12.85 59.97
CA PRO A 113 58.25 12.93 61.10
C PRO A 113 57.58 13.54 62.33
N GLY A 114 57.95 13.05 63.52
CA GLY A 114 57.40 13.46 64.80
C GLY A 114 56.05 12.83 65.13
N TYR A 115 55.52 11.93 64.30
CA TYR A 115 54.27 11.23 64.58
C TYR A 115 54.50 10.06 65.56
N ILE A 116 53.56 9.87 66.50
CA ILE A 116 53.54 8.73 67.42
C ILE A 116 52.58 7.67 66.86
N LEU A 117 53.06 6.44 66.76
CA LEU A 117 52.36 5.37 66.07
C LEU A 117 51.36 4.67 66.98
N THR A 118 50.21 4.32 66.41
CA THR A 118 49.11 3.59 67.06
C THR A 118 48.85 2.28 66.33
N GLU A 119 48.11 1.35 66.96
CA GLU A 119 47.78 0.06 66.30
C GLU A 119 46.95 0.25 65.02
N SER A 120 46.08 1.27 64.95
CA SER A 120 45.30 1.58 63.74
C SER A 120 46.14 2.15 62.59
N ASP A 121 47.40 2.48 62.84
CA ASP A 121 48.32 2.93 61.80
C ASP A 121 48.97 1.78 61.04
N PHE A 122 48.77 0.54 61.48
CA PHE A 122 49.38 -0.64 60.88
C PHE A 122 48.35 -1.53 60.19
N LEU A 123 48.81 -2.19 59.13
CA LEU A 123 48.10 -3.33 58.55
C LEU A 123 48.28 -4.59 59.44
N PRO A 124 47.45 -5.63 59.27
CA PRO A 124 47.56 -6.87 60.05
C PRO A 124 48.98 -7.47 60.06
N VAL A 125 49.35 -8.13 61.17
CA VAL A 125 50.69 -8.71 61.34
C VAL A 125 50.94 -9.73 60.22
N GLY A 126 52.12 -9.69 59.60
CA GLY A 126 52.49 -10.56 58.48
C GLY A 126 52.19 -10.00 57.09
N THR A 127 51.56 -8.83 56.99
CA THR A 127 51.38 -8.13 55.71
C THR A 127 52.73 -7.85 55.05
N ARG A 128 52.85 -8.17 53.75
CA ARG A 128 54.06 -7.91 52.96
C ARG A 128 54.08 -6.43 52.54
N PRO A 129 55.21 -5.72 52.62
CA PRO A 129 55.29 -4.33 52.18
C PRO A 129 55.09 -4.20 50.66
N GLY A 130 54.57 -3.06 50.23
CA GLY A 130 54.31 -2.71 48.81
C GLY A 130 52.83 -2.43 48.51
N VAL A 131 52.53 -1.91 47.32
CA VAL A 131 51.17 -1.45 46.92
C VAL A 131 50.10 -2.52 47.09
N THR A 132 50.45 -3.80 46.92
CA THR A 132 49.55 -4.93 47.11
C THR A 132 49.06 -5.09 48.55
N ALA A 133 49.77 -4.53 49.53
CA ALA A 133 49.36 -4.53 50.93
C ALA A 133 48.03 -3.78 51.16
N GLY A 134 47.73 -2.81 50.30
CA GLY A 134 46.50 -2.03 50.36
C GLY A 134 45.31 -2.63 49.64
N VAL A 135 45.47 -3.79 49.02
CA VAL A 135 44.38 -4.49 48.32
C VAL A 135 43.55 -5.25 49.36
N PRO A 136 42.25 -4.98 49.50
CA PRO A 136 41.39 -5.72 50.42
C PRO A 136 41.34 -7.22 50.08
N PRO A 137 41.10 -8.11 51.07
CA PRO A 137 40.93 -9.54 50.81
C PRO A 137 39.76 -9.78 49.83
N GLY A 138 39.94 -10.73 48.91
CA GLY A 138 38.94 -11.06 47.88
C GLY A 138 39.06 -10.23 46.58
N LYS A 139 39.73 -9.08 46.61
CA LYS A 139 39.90 -8.20 45.45
C LYS A 139 41.24 -8.43 44.73
N ARG A 140 41.33 -7.95 43.49
CA ARG A 140 42.55 -7.95 42.66
C ARG A 140 43.00 -6.52 42.36
N SER A 141 44.31 -6.29 42.39
CA SER A 141 44.87 -5.00 41.98
C SER A 141 44.98 -4.88 40.46
N LEU A 142 44.52 -3.77 39.90
CA LEU A 142 44.76 -3.38 38.51
C LEU A 142 45.37 -1.97 38.46
N SER A 143 46.31 -1.77 37.53
CA SER A 143 46.94 -0.47 37.29
C SER A 143 46.34 0.18 36.05
N ILE A 144 45.76 1.37 36.20
CA ILE A 144 45.06 2.12 35.16
C ILE A 144 45.74 3.48 34.98
N ALA A 145 46.03 3.85 33.73
CA ALA A 145 46.51 5.20 33.44
C ALA A 145 45.40 6.21 33.74
N VAL A 146 45.68 7.17 34.62
CA VAL A 146 44.69 8.17 35.08
C VAL A 146 44.13 8.98 33.91
N GLU A 147 44.95 9.23 32.87
CA GLU A 147 44.54 9.93 31.66
C GLU A 147 43.39 9.26 30.90
N LYS A 148 43.20 7.94 31.06
CA LYS A 148 42.13 7.16 30.39
C LYS A 148 40.79 7.22 31.12
N VAL A 149 40.77 7.64 32.39
CA VAL A 149 39.55 7.62 33.22
C VAL A 149 39.47 8.93 34.02
N PRO A 150 38.78 9.95 33.50
CA PRO A 150 38.55 11.20 34.21
C PRO A 150 37.94 10.97 35.59
N GLY A 151 38.46 11.67 36.59
CA GLY A 151 38.01 11.61 37.99
C GLY A 151 38.84 10.71 38.89
N LEU A 152 39.61 9.74 38.37
CA LEU A 152 40.46 8.87 39.21
C LEU A 152 41.54 9.64 39.98
N GLU A 153 42.04 10.75 39.44
CA GLU A 153 43.05 11.61 40.10
C GLU A 153 42.56 12.33 41.37
N LEU A 154 41.24 12.45 41.51
CA LEU A 154 40.61 13.12 42.64
C LEU A 154 40.45 12.20 43.85
N LEU A 155 40.51 10.89 43.64
CA LEU A 155 40.32 9.89 44.68
C LEU A 155 41.56 9.75 45.56
N ARG A 156 41.31 9.51 46.86
CA ARG A 156 42.32 9.21 47.88
C ARG A 156 42.35 7.72 48.16
N GLN A 157 43.41 7.28 48.84
CA GLN A 157 43.48 5.89 49.31
C GLN A 157 42.26 5.56 50.19
N GLY A 158 41.62 4.45 49.88
CA GLY A 158 40.44 3.93 50.58
C GLY A 158 39.11 4.43 50.03
N ASP A 159 39.10 5.43 49.13
CA ASP A 159 37.87 5.88 48.48
C ASP A 159 37.31 4.78 47.57
N THR A 160 36.00 4.56 47.65
CA THR A 160 35.27 3.61 46.80
C THR A 160 34.67 4.31 45.59
N PHE A 161 34.66 3.66 44.44
CA PHE A 161 34.18 4.22 43.18
C PHE A 161 33.63 3.16 42.23
N ASP A 162 32.81 3.60 41.28
CA ASP A 162 32.32 2.81 40.16
C ASP A 162 32.94 3.29 38.85
N LEU A 163 33.18 2.37 37.91
CA LEU A 163 33.59 2.70 36.55
C LEU A 163 32.47 2.38 35.58
N LEU A 164 32.09 3.38 34.78
CA LEU A 164 31.09 3.27 33.75
C LEU A 164 31.74 3.53 32.38
N ALA A 165 31.47 2.69 31.39
CA ALA A 165 31.92 2.88 30.01
C ALA A 165 30.79 3.38 29.12
N ALA A 166 31.06 4.40 28.32
CA ALA A 166 30.16 4.85 27.27
C ALA A 166 30.44 4.08 25.97
N LEU A 167 29.50 3.20 25.62
CA LEU A 167 29.41 2.53 24.34
C LEU A 167 28.63 3.42 23.34
N PRO A 168 29.04 3.47 22.06
CA PRO A 168 28.30 4.20 21.05
C PRO A 168 26.86 3.66 20.97
N ALA A 169 25.88 4.54 21.21
CA ALA A 169 24.46 4.18 21.19
C ALA A 169 24.07 3.60 19.82
N ARG A 170 23.53 2.38 19.80
CA ARG A 170 22.94 1.81 18.59
C ARG A 170 21.63 2.53 18.29
N LYS A 171 21.43 2.93 17.02
CA LYS A 171 20.26 3.67 16.54
C LYS A 171 18.98 2.84 16.42
N GLU A 172 19.00 1.57 16.80
CA GLU A 172 17.84 0.68 16.65
C GLU A 172 16.97 0.75 17.90
N ALA A 173 15.76 1.28 17.75
CA ALA A 173 14.73 1.29 18.79
C ALA A 173 14.20 -0.14 18.98
N ILE A 174 14.88 -0.93 19.82
CA ILE A 174 14.40 -2.24 20.22
C ILE A 174 13.18 -2.01 21.14
N SER A 175 12.04 -2.63 20.80
CA SER A 175 10.86 -2.67 21.67
C SER A 175 11.26 -3.24 23.04
N ASN A 176 11.15 -2.43 24.09
CA ASN A 176 11.64 -2.72 25.44
C ASN A 176 10.81 -3.75 26.22
N ILE A 177 9.75 -4.30 25.63
CA ILE A 177 8.84 -5.21 26.33
C ILE A 177 9.18 -6.64 25.89
N GLU A 178 9.98 -7.34 26.70
CA GLU A 178 10.20 -8.78 26.55
C GLU A 178 8.89 -9.51 26.86
N GLN A 179 8.39 -10.30 25.91
CA GLN A 179 7.12 -11.03 26.07
C GLN A 179 7.15 -11.96 27.29
N ALA A 180 8.30 -12.57 27.58
CA ALA A 180 8.47 -13.40 28.77
C ALA A 180 8.23 -12.63 30.09
N ALA A 181 8.58 -11.34 30.14
CA ALA A 181 8.28 -10.50 31.31
C ALA A 181 6.77 -10.23 31.44
N LEU A 182 6.05 -10.05 30.33
CA LEU A 182 4.59 -9.90 30.31
C LEU A 182 3.87 -11.16 30.79
N LEU A 183 4.44 -12.33 30.48
CA LEU A 183 3.94 -13.64 30.94
C LEU A 183 4.30 -13.92 32.41
N GLY A 184 4.92 -12.95 33.10
CA GLY A 184 5.24 -13.01 34.52
C GLY A 184 6.55 -13.71 34.85
N GLY A 185 7.45 -13.83 33.87
CA GLY A 185 8.81 -14.33 34.09
C GLY A 185 9.68 -13.30 34.82
N ILE A 186 10.51 -13.79 35.74
CA ILE A 186 11.46 -12.98 36.49
C ILE A 186 12.85 -13.17 35.89
N LYS A 187 13.49 -12.06 35.54
CA LYS A 187 14.82 -12.04 34.94
C LYS A 187 15.90 -11.84 36.02
N PRO A 188 17.00 -12.62 36.04
CA PRO A 188 18.03 -12.49 37.06
C PRO A 188 18.76 -11.13 36.98
N PRO A 189 19.15 -10.55 38.13
CA PRO A 189 19.71 -9.20 38.22
C PRO A 189 20.96 -9.00 37.34
N ASP A 190 21.83 -10.01 37.25
CA ASP A 190 23.03 -10.01 36.39
C ASP A 190 22.76 -9.73 34.91
N THR A 191 21.57 -10.09 34.41
CA THR A 191 21.20 -9.89 33.00
C THR A 191 20.43 -8.58 32.76
N ARG A 192 20.01 -7.90 33.84
CA ARG A 192 19.33 -6.60 33.80
C ARG A 192 20.30 -5.46 33.49
N SER A 193 21.55 -5.56 33.94
CA SER A 193 22.64 -4.59 33.65
C SER A 193 22.97 -4.47 32.15
N GLY A 194 22.91 -5.59 31.41
CA GLY A 194 23.10 -5.61 29.96
C GLY A 194 22.01 -4.86 29.16
N GLN A 195 20.77 -4.81 29.68
CA GLN A 195 19.67 -4.07 29.05
C GLN A 195 19.76 -2.57 29.32
N LEU A 196 20.09 -2.15 30.54
CA LEU A 196 20.34 -0.75 30.88
C LEU A 196 21.52 -0.18 30.06
N ALA A 197 22.55 -1.00 29.83
CA ALA A 197 23.67 -0.65 28.96
C ALA A 197 23.26 -0.46 27.49
N LYS A 198 22.33 -1.27 26.98
CA LYS A 198 21.75 -1.10 25.62
C LYS A 198 20.90 0.17 25.51
N GLN A 199 20.19 0.56 26.57
CA GLN A 199 19.30 1.73 26.59
C GLN A 199 20.04 3.07 26.69
N THR A 200 21.05 3.14 27.55
CA THR A 200 21.75 4.39 27.85
C THR A 200 23.06 4.53 27.07
N GLY A 201 23.54 3.44 26.47
CA GLY A 201 24.91 3.35 25.99
C GLY A 201 25.93 3.26 27.14
N ILE A 202 25.51 3.15 28.40
CA ILE A 202 26.42 3.16 29.56
C ILE A 202 26.51 1.77 30.17
N LYS A 203 27.67 1.13 30.07
CA LYS A 203 27.96 -0.20 30.64
C LYS A 203 28.76 -0.06 31.94
N PRO A 204 28.27 -0.55 33.10
CA PRO A 204 29.11 -0.64 34.30
C PRO A 204 30.23 -1.66 34.08
N LEU A 205 31.46 -1.27 34.38
CA LEU A 205 32.66 -2.11 34.28
C LEU A 205 33.17 -2.57 35.65
N VAL A 206 33.09 -1.68 36.64
CA VAL A 206 33.52 -1.93 38.02
C VAL A 206 32.47 -1.35 38.95
N LEU A 207 32.02 -2.14 39.92
CA LEU A 207 31.14 -1.71 41.00
C LEU A 207 31.87 -1.85 42.34
N GLY A 208 31.92 -0.77 43.12
CA GLY A 208 32.56 -0.76 44.43
C GLY A 208 34.07 -0.97 44.38
N GLY A 209 34.74 -0.54 43.32
CA GLY A 209 36.20 -0.51 43.24
C GLY A 209 36.79 0.37 44.34
N MET A 210 37.99 0.06 44.82
CA MET A 210 38.67 0.83 45.87
C MET A 210 39.99 1.40 45.38
N MET A 211 40.23 2.69 45.63
CA MET A 211 41.50 3.34 45.31
C MET A 211 42.59 2.90 46.29
N VAL A 212 43.66 2.29 45.78
CA VAL A 212 44.76 1.77 46.61
C VAL A 212 45.90 2.78 46.71
N ALA A 213 46.34 3.34 45.57
CA ALA A 213 47.37 4.38 45.50
C ALA A 213 47.48 5.01 44.11
N LEU A 214 48.01 6.23 44.06
CA LEU A 214 48.45 6.89 42.83
C LEU A 214 49.98 6.85 42.72
N THR A 215 50.51 6.51 41.55
CA THR A 215 51.95 6.36 41.30
C THR A 215 52.39 7.20 40.11
N LYS A 216 53.54 7.87 40.23
CA LYS A 216 54.18 8.62 39.15
C LYS A 216 55.68 8.33 39.14
N GLY A 217 56.15 7.50 38.22
CA GLY A 217 57.55 7.04 38.24
C GLY A 217 57.85 6.22 39.50
N SER A 218 58.83 6.64 40.30
CA SER A 218 59.19 5.99 41.57
C SER A 218 58.50 6.59 42.80
N THR A 219 57.64 7.60 42.64
CA THR A 219 56.89 8.21 43.74
C THR A 219 55.45 7.68 43.78
N GLN A 220 54.97 7.45 45.00
CA GLN A 220 53.62 6.97 45.31
C GLN A 220 52.97 7.96 46.27
N SER A 221 51.68 8.21 46.09
CA SER A 221 50.87 9.06 46.95
C SER A 221 49.59 8.33 47.33
N THR A 222 49.16 8.53 48.58
CA THR A 222 47.86 8.07 49.09
C THR A 222 46.89 9.22 49.40
N ILE A 223 47.35 10.47 49.30
CA ILE A 223 46.60 11.67 49.66
C ILE A 223 45.99 12.37 48.42
N GLY A 224 46.38 11.93 47.22
CA GLY A 224 45.88 12.41 45.93
C GLY A 224 46.99 12.79 44.96
N ALA A 225 46.63 13.16 43.72
CA ALA A 225 47.60 13.43 42.64
C ALA A 225 48.51 14.65 42.92
N GLN A 226 48.04 15.62 43.71
CA GLN A 226 48.74 16.89 43.95
C GLN A 226 50.03 16.76 44.79
N SER A 227 50.20 15.68 45.54
CA SER A 227 51.42 15.44 46.34
C SER A 227 52.52 14.68 45.58
N LEU A 228 52.29 14.33 44.31
CA LEU A 228 53.27 13.69 43.43
C LEU A 228 54.20 14.73 42.77
N VAL A 229 55.01 15.42 43.58
CA VAL A 229 56.06 16.34 43.10
C VAL A 229 57.33 15.53 42.81
N VAL A 230 57.86 15.61 41.58
CA VAL A 230 59.12 14.98 41.19
C VAL A 230 60.21 16.05 41.19
N ASP A 231 61.31 15.82 41.92
CA ASP A 231 62.45 16.74 41.98
C ASP A 231 63.01 17.03 40.58
N ALA A 232 63.15 18.31 40.25
CA ALA A 232 63.57 18.79 38.93
C ALA A 232 64.98 18.32 38.50
N GLN A 233 65.81 17.83 39.43
CA GLN A 233 67.16 17.33 39.13
C GLN A 233 67.18 15.87 38.61
N ALA A 234 66.12 15.09 38.82
CA ALA A 234 66.00 13.74 38.22
C ALA A 234 65.45 13.77 36.79
N ALA A 235 64.87 14.90 36.36
CA ALA A 235 64.16 15.05 35.09
C ALA A 235 65.08 15.09 33.84
N THR A 236 66.41 15.17 33.99
CA THR A 236 67.31 15.29 32.83
C THR A 236 67.64 13.96 32.13
N ARG A 237 67.19 12.81 32.66
CA ARG A 237 67.44 11.48 32.03
C ARG A 237 66.21 10.68 31.62
N GLN A 238 65.01 11.03 32.05
CA GLN A 238 63.78 10.32 31.65
C GLN A 238 62.88 11.25 30.83
N ARG A 239 63.11 11.25 29.52
CA ARG A 239 62.30 11.99 28.52
C ARG A 239 61.09 11.20 28.02
N ASN A 240 60.73 10.10 28.71
CA ASN A 240 59.51 9.35 28.43
C ASN A 240 58.47 9.73 29.48
N GLN A 241 57.32 10.20 29.00
CA GLN A 241 56.19 10.72 29.75
C GLN A 241 55.85 9.84 30.97
N SER A 242 56.12 10.32 32.19
CA SER A 242 55.64 9.66 33.41
C SER A 242 54.17 10.04 33.63
N SER A 243 53.26 9.36 32.92
CA SER A 243 51.83 9.48 33.18
C SER A 243 51.51 8.92 34.58
N ILE A 244 50.52 9.51 35.24
CA ILE A 244 50.10 9.06 36.58
C ILE A 244 49.31 7.75 36.40
N VAL A 245 49.66 6.74 37.18
CA VAL A 245 49.01 5.44 37.18
C VAL A 245 48.29 5.23 38.51
N ALA A 246 46.98 5.01 38.44
CA ALA A 246 46.15 4.63 39.58
C ALA A 246 46.21 3.12 39.77
N THR A 247 46.52 2.67 40.98
CA THR A 247 46.34 1.27 41.37
C THR A 247 45.02 1.15 42.12
N VAL A 248 44.14 0.31 41.59
CA VAL A 248 42.77 0.12 42.10
C VAL A 248 42.53 -1.34 42.45
N ALA A 249 41.69 -1.60 43.43
CA ALA A 249 41.25 -2.93 43.80
C ALA A 249 39.83 -3.18 43.27
N VAL A 250 39.67 -4.21 42.46
CA VAL A 250 38.41 -4.59 41.77
C VAL A 250 38.09 -6.06 42.01
N ASP A 251 36.85 -6.47 41.77
CA ASP A 251 36.45 -7.87 41.97
C ASP A 251 37.02 -8.77 40.87
N PRO A 252 37.30 -10.07 41.16
CA PRO A 252 37.95 -10.96 40.20
C PRO A 252 37.23 -11.13 38.86
N GLU A 253 35.90 -11.06 38.87
CA GLU A 253 35.04 -11.21 37.68
C GLU A 253 35.07 -9.95 36.78
N GLU A 254 35.38 -8.80 37.35
CA GLU A 254 35.39 -7.49 36.67
C GLU A 254 36.73 -7.19 35.97
N VAL A 255 37.80 -7.92 36.30
CA VAL A 255 39.13 -7.70 35.71
C VAL A 255 39.12 -7.87 34.19
N ALA A 256 38.45 -8.91 33.69
CA ALA A 256 38.38 -9.19 32.26
C ALA A 256 37.66 -8.08 31.46
N PRO A 257 36.41 -7.70 31.79
CA PRO A 257 35.70 -6.64 31.05
C PRO A 257 36.38 -5.27 31.16
N LEU A 258 37.00 -4.95 32.30
CA LEU A 258 37.76 -3.71 32.45
C LEU A 258 39.02 -3.68 31.57
N THR A 259 39.75 -4.79 31.50
CA THR A 259 40.95 -4.90 30.65
C THR A 259 40.60 -4.82 29.16
N GLU A 260 39.48 -5.44 28.77
CA GLU A 260 38.95 -5.35 27.40
C GLU A 260 38.61 -3.89 27.04
N ALA A 261 37.87 -3.19 27.90
CA ALA A 261 37.49 -1.79 27.67
C ALA A 261 38.72 -0.87 27.57
N LEU A 262 39.74 -1.08 28.41
CA LEU A 262 41.01 -0.36 28.36
C LEU A 262 41.81 -0.63 27.07
N GLY A 263 41.71 -1.84 26.53
CA GLY A 263 42.35 -2.25 25.28
C GLY A 263 41.64 -1.71 24.03
N LEU A 264 40.32 -1.55 24.10
CA LEU A 264 39.48 -0.95 23.05
C LEU A 264 39.43 0.58 23.10
N ASP A 265 40.11 1.20 24.07
CA ASP A 265 40.15 2.66 24.31
C ASP A 265 38.76 3.29 24.43
N VAL A 266 37.84 2.57 25.09
CA VAL A 266 36.47 3.03 25.33
C VAL A 266 36.48 4.18 26.32
N GLU A 267 35.63 5.19 26.09
CA GLU A 267 35.48 6.33 27.00
C GLU A 267 34.87 5.85 28.33
N MET A 268 35.58 6.07 29.44
CA MET A 268 35.17 5.63 30.78
C MET A 268 35.03 6.82 31.72
N TYR A 269 34.10 6.71 32.66
CA TYR A 269 33.85 7.71 33.69
C TYR A 269 33.93 7.08 35.07
N CYS A 270 34.61 7.76 35.99
CA CYS A 270 34.69 7.39 37.39
C CYS A 270 33.58 8.08 38.19
N VAL A 271 32.82 7.31 38.97
CA VAL A 271 31.78 7.80 39.88
C VAL A 271 32.20 7.48 41.32
N ALA A 272 32.52 8.49 42.13
CA ALA A 272 32.88 8.28 43.53
C ALA A 272 31.65 7.91 44.37
N ARG A 273 31.77 6.92 45.26
CA ARG A 273 30.74 6.54 46.23
C ARG A 273 30.89 7.33 47.54
N SER A 274 29.80 7.40 48.31
CA SER A 274 29.78 8.05 49.63
C SER A 274 30.71 7.33 50.61
N GLY A 275 31.45 8.08 51.43
CA GLY A 275 32.33 7.52 52.48
C GLY A 275 31.62 7.19 53.80
N HIS A 276 30.29 7.05 53.81
CA HIS A 276 29.54 6.67 55.01
C HIS A 276 29.54 5.15 55.16
N ALA A 277 29.78 4.65 56.38
CA ALA A 277 29.93 3.22 56.68
C ALA A 277 28.61 2.40 56.58
N GLU A 278 27.54 2.96 56.03
CA GLU A 278 26.21 2.34 55.99
C GLU A 278 25.86 1.68 54.63
N ASP A 279 26.71 1.79 53.60
CA ASP A 279 26.47 1.12 52.32
C ASP A 279 26.97 -0.34 52.28
N GLU A 280 27.55 -0.86 53.39
CA GLU A 280 27.77 -2.30 53.55
C GLU A 280 26.46 -2.97 53.95
N SER A 281 25.73 -3.43 52.93
CA SER A 281 24.65 -4.44 52.95
C SER A 281 23.24 -4.05 53.42
N GLU A 282 22.52 -3.31 52.57
CA GLU A 282 21.31 -3.94 52.03
C GLU A 282 21.81 -4.94 50.97
N VAL A 283 21.99 -6.20 51.39
CA VAL A 283 22.08 -7.31 50.45
C VAL A 283 20.82 -7.18 49.60
N ASP A 284 20.96 -6.88 48.31
CA ASP A 284 19.91 -7.07 47.31
C ASP A 284 19.09 -8.26 47.76
N GLU A 285 17.79 -8.12 48.01
CA GLU A 285 16.92 -9.28 48.25
C GLU A 285 17.20 -10.26 47.12
N THR A 286 18.04 -11.27 47.38
CA THR A 286 18.38 -12.28 46.41
C THR A 286 17.09 -13.02 46.20
N ILE A 287 16.37 -12.64 45.14
CA ILE A 287 15.13 -13.29 44.73
C ILE A 287 15.48 -14.78 44.70
N SER A 288 14.94 -15.54 45.65
CA SER A 288 15.22 -16.96 45.70
C SER A 288 14.56 -17.59 44.48
N PHE A 289 15.37 -18.05 43.54
CA PHE A 289 14.92 -18.79 42.35
C PHE A 289 14.64 -20.27 42.67
N GLU A 290 14.69 -20.66 43.94
CA GLU A 290 14.47 -22.04 44.38
C GLU A 290 13.02 -22.46 44.08
N GLY A 291 12.86 -23.49 43.25
CA GLY A 291 11.55 -23.98 42.79
C GLY A 291 10.99 -23.32 41.52
N MET A 292 11.70 -22.35 40.93
CA MET A 292 11.35 -21.77 39.63
C MET A 292 12.00 -22.56 38.48
N VAL A 293 11.37 -22.54 37.31
CA VAL A 293 11.87 -23.22 36.11
C VAL A 293 12.52 -22.20 35.18
N PRO A 294 13.76 -22.44 34.70
CA PRO A 294 14.40 -21.60 33.72
C PRO A 294 13.80 -21.85 32.32
N VAL A 295 13.44 -20.78 31.62
CA VAL A 295 12.93 -20.80 30.25
C VAL A 295 13.81 -19.91 29.39
N VAL A 296 14.39 -20.48 28.33
CA VAL A 296 15.25 -19.76 27.38
C VAL A 296 14.37 -18.96 26.41
N THR A 297 14.73 -17.71 26.19
CA THR A 297 14.03 -16.80 25.28
C THR A 297 14.97 -16.25 24.22
N THR A 298 14.41 -15.66 23.17
CA THR A 298 15.21 -15.01 22.12
C THR A 298 15.87 -13.73 22.66
N SER A 299 17.16 -13.54 22.39
CA SER A 299 17.93 -12.34 22.75
C SER A 299 17.88 -11.23 21.70
N ARG A 300 17.33 -11.55 20.51
CA ARG A 300 17.06 -10.65 19.38
C ARG A 300 15.86 -11.19 18.58
N ALA A 301 15.33 -10.39 17.66
CA ALA A 301 14.34 -10.90 16.72
C ALA A 301 14.99 -11.94 15.78
N VAL A 302 14.25 -13.00 15.45
CA VAL A 302 14.69 -14.07 14.55
C VAL A 302 13.67 -14.18 13.42
N ASP A 303 14.14 -14.07 12.19
CA ASP A 303 13.29 -14.15 11.00
C ASP A 303 12.79 -15.58 10.74
N ALA A 304 11.62 -15.69 10.14
CA ALA A 304 11.08 -16.96 9.72
C ALA A 304 12.06 -17.75 8.83
N PHE A 305 12.04 -19.07 8.94
CA PHE A 305 12.84 -20.01 8.16
C PHE A 305 14.35 -19.97 8.40
N THR A 306 14.76 -19.24 9.44
CA THR A 306 16.15 -19.21 9.94
C THR A 306 16.34 -20.26 11.03
N ALA A 307 17.53 -20.87 11.07
CA ALA A 307 17.89 -21.80 12.15
C ALA A 307 18.33 -21.01 13.39
N LEU A 308 17.81 -21.38 14.56
CA LEU A 308 18.20 -20.78 15.83
C LEU A 308 19.66 -21.12 16.17
N GLY A 309 20.49 -20.08 16.24
CA GLY A 309 21.87 -20.15 16.70
C GLY A 309 22.03 -19.82 18.19
N PRO A 310 23.18 -20.15 18.80
CA PRO A 310 23.52 -19.69 20.15
C PRO A 310 23.43 -18.18 20.32
N GLU A 311 23.78 -17.41 19.29
CA GLU A 311 23.75 -15.95 19.26
C GLU A 311 22.33 -15.36 19.24
N ASP A 312 21.31 -16.15 18.87
CA ASP A 312 19.90 -15.74 18.90
C ASP A 312 19.27 -15.93 20.29
N LEU A 313 19.91 -16.73 21.13
CA LEU A 313 19.45 -17.10 22.46
C LEU A 313 20.33 -16.50 23.57
N ALA A 314 21.57 -16.12 23.25
CA ALA A 314 22.50 -15.47 24.17
C ALA A 314 22.49 -13.94 24.01
N ASP A 315 22.58 -13.22 25.12
CA ASP A 315 22.75 -11.77 25.09
C ASP A 315 24.12 -11.42 24.51
N SER A 316 24.13 -10.64 23.43
CA SER A 316 25.35 -10.18 22.76
C SER A 316 26.34 -9.40 23.65
N VAL A 317 25.89 -8.82 24.78
CA VAL A 317 26.76 -8.04 25.68
C VAL A 317 27.40 -8.89 26.76
N THR A 318 26.67 -9.86 27.31
CA THR A 318 27.15 -10.70 28.43
C THR A 318 27.60 -12.08 27.99
N GLY A 319 27.24 -12.52 26.78
CA GLY A 319 27.48 -13.87 26.27
C GLY A 319 26.69 -14.96 27.00
N ARG A 320 25.83 -14.59 27.96
CA ARG A 320 24.99 -15.51 28.73
C ARG A 320 23.64 -15.72 28.05
N LEU A 321 23.03 -16.89 28.24
CA LEU A 321 21.68 -17.18 27.72
C LEU A 321 20.65 -16.19 28.28
N ASN A 322 19.73 -15.74 27.42
CA ASN A 322 18.60 -14.93 27.83
C ASN A 322 17.57 -15.86 28.49
N VAL A 323 17.59 -15.91 29.83
CA VAL A 323 16.76 -16.84 30.62
C VAL A 323 15.81 -16.06 31.51
N PHE A 324 14.57 -16.50 31.54
CA PHE A 324 13.54 -16.06 32.46
C PHE A 324 13.13 -17.20 33.38
N TYR A 325 12.91 -16.89 34.66
CA TYR A 325 12.44 -17.86 35.64
C TYR A 325 10.93 -17.72 35.81
N PHE A 326 10.22 -18.83 35.67
CA PHE A 326 8.76 -18.90 35.83
C PHE A 326 8.39 -19.85 36.97
N SER A 327 7.30 -19.54 37.65
CA SER A 327 6.67 -20.49 38.56
C SER A 327 6.09 -21.68 37.77
N PRO A 328 6.16 -22.92 38.28
CA PRO A 328 5.75 -24.12 37.54
C PRO A 328 4.30 -24.12 37.06
N ASP A 329 3.42 -23.40 37.75
CA ASP A 329 2.00 -23.22 37.43
C ASP A 329 1.73 -22.32 36.21
N ARG A 330 2.72 -21.54 35.78
CA ARG A 330 2.60 -20.59 34.65
C ARG A 330 3.19 -21.09 33.34
N ILE A 331 3.79 -22.29 33.34
CA ILE A 331 4.45 -22.85 32.17
C ILE A 331 3.44 -23.64 31.36
N GLU A 332 3.31 -23.31 30.09
CA GLU A 332 2.46 -24.08 29.18
C GLU A 332 3.16 -25.38 28.76
N PRO A 333 2.43 -26.48 28.53
CA PRO A 333 3.03 -27.80 28.24
C PRO A 333 3.88 -27.85 26.96
N ASP A 334 3.68 -26.91 26.04
CA ASP A 334 4.35 -26.83 24.73
C ASP A 334 5.59 -25.93 24.73
N TRP A 335 5.91 -25.28 25.86
CA TRP A 335 7.10 -24.45 26.01
C TRP A 335 8.36 -25.31 26.06
N ILE A 336 9.39 -24.85 25.36
CA ILE A 336 10.67 -25.54 25.29
C ILE A 336 11.63 -24.92 26.31
N THR A 337 11.94 -25.68 27.36
CA THR A 337 12.81 -25.23 28.46
C THR A 337 14.27 -25.63 28.26
N ASP A 338 14.54 -26.67 27.47
CA ASP A 338 15.91 -27.16 27.23
C ASP A 338 16.59 -26.44 26.06
N PHE A 339 17.71 -25.77 26.36
CA PHE A 339 18.55 -25.08 25.38
C PHE A 339 19.00 -26.01 24.23
N SER A 340 19.39 -27.25 24.54
CA SER A 340 19.95 -28.16 23.53
C SER A 340 18.94 -28.53 22.44
N SER A 341 17.66 -28.47 22.80
CA SER A 341 16.55 -28.80 21.91
C SER A 341 16.15 -27.67 20.96
N LEU A 342 16.65 -26.45 21.20
CA LEU A 342 16.38 -25.24 20.41
C LEU A 342 17.43 -25.00 19.33
N VAL A 343 18.71 -25.27 19.61
CA VAL A 343 19.81 -24.99 18.69
C VAL A 343 19.66 -25.80 17.39
N GLY A 344 19.71 -25.11 16.25
CA GLY A 344 19.54 -25.70 14.92
C GLY A 344 18.09 -25.98 14.51
N ARG A 345 17.10 -25.69 15.37
CA ARG A 345 15.69 -25.72 14.97
C ARG A 345 15.39 -24.54 14.05
N VAL A 346 14.57 -24.78 13.03
CA VAL A 346 14.16 -23.73 12.09
C VAL A 346 12.87 -23.08 12.58
N VAL A 347 12.85 -21.76 12.60
CA VAL A 347 11.71 -20.96 13.02
C VAL A 347 10.63 -20.97 11.93
N ALA A 348 9.35 -21.13 12.29
CA ALA A 348 8.25 -21.20 11.33
C ALA A 348 7.67 -19.82 10.94
N LYS A 349 7.84 -18.80 11.80
CA LYS A 349 7.32 -17.44 11.64
C LYS A 349 8.24 -16.46 12.35
N ASP A 350 8.23 -15.17 12.00
CA ASP A 350 9.11 -14.20 12.66
C ASP A 350 8.85 -14.17 14.19
N ILE A 351 9.93 -14.35 14.97
CA ILE A 351 9.88 -14.39 16.43
C ILE A 351 10.48 -13.09 16.95
N PRO A 352 9.70 -12.28 17.71
CA PRO A 352 10.22 -11.04 18.26
C PRO A 352 11.21 -11.30 19.41
N HIS A 353 11.92 -10.25 19.79
CA HIS A 353 12.84 -10.25 20.93
C HIS A 353 12.12 -10.60 22.25
N GLY A 354 12.74 -11.47 23.06
CA GLY A 354 12.25 -11.85 24.39
C GLY A 354 11.04 -12.78 24.35
N SER A 355 10.78 -13.43 23.22
CA SER A 355 9.71 -14.42 23.08
C SER A 355 10.08 -15.75 23.72
N VAL A 356 9.09 -16.38 24.36
CA VAL A 356 9.17 -17.76 24.82
C VAL A 356 8.96 -18.68 23.62
N LEU A 357 9.84 -19.67 23.47
CA LEU A 357 9.83 -20.59 22.33
C LEU A 357 8.96 -21.82 22.64
N SER A 358 7.99 -22.09 21.77
CA SER A 358 7.16 -23.30 21.83
C SER A 358 7.28 -24.13 20.56
N GLU A 359 6.90 -25.41 20.64
CA GLU A 359 7.02 -26.34 19.51
C GLU A 359 6.19 -25.89 18.29
N ALA A 360 5.07 -25.19 18.50
CA ALA A 360 4.24 -24.64 17.42
C ALA A 360 4.90 -23.48 16.65
N MET A 361 5.95 -22.86 17.20
CA MET A 361 6.69 -21.79 16.53
C MET A 361 7.86 -22.32 15.69
N LEU A 362 8.16 -23.61 15.78
CA LEU A 362 9.29 -24.24 15.13
C LEU A 362 8.81 -25.24 14.06
N LEU A 363 9.59 -25.35 12.99
CA LEU A 363 9.40 -26.40 12.00
C LEU A 363 9.86 -27.76 12.55
N PRO A 364 9.41 -28.86 11.93
CA PRO A 364 9.82 -30.21 12.31
C PRO A 364 11.34 -30.37 12.35
N ARG A 365 11.82 -31.20 13.27
CA ARG A 365 13.26 -31.48 13.42
C ARG A 365 13.85 -32.04 12.12
N GLY A 366 15.03 -31.55 11.75
CA GLY A 366 15.72 -31.94 10.52
C GLY A 366 15.36 -31.09 9.28
N THR A 367 14.46 -30.12 9.42
CA THR A 367 14.21 -29.14 8.36
C THR A 367 15.48 -28.32 8.08
N ARG A 368 15.84 -28.19 6.81
CA ARG A 368 16.99 -27.36 6.40
C ARG A 368 16.57 -25.89 6.42
N PRO A 369 17.39 -24.96 6.94
CA PRO A 369 17.07 -23.53 6.91
C PRO A 369 17.00 -22.99 5.48
N GLY A 370 16.25 -21.91 5.30
CA GLY A 370 16.08 -21.20 4.02
C GLY A 370 14.65 -21.18 3.50
N LEU A 371 14.40 -20.38 2.45
CA LEU A 371 13.06 -20.11 1.92
C LEU A 371 12.27 -21.37 1.51
N VAL A 372 12.93 -22.47 1.16
CA VAL A 372 12.23 -23.72 0.80
C VAL A 372 11.58 -24.40 2.02
N ALA A 373 12.08 -24.10 3.23
CA ALA A 373 11.55 -24.67 4.47
C ALA A 373 10.09 -24.30 4.74
N GLY A 374 9.67 -23.11 4.29
CA GLY A 374 8.32 -22.58 4.48
C GLY A 374 7.34 -22.90 3.35
N ALA A 375 7.79 -23.57 2.29
CA ALA A 375 6.95 -23.85 1.13
C ALA A 375 5.91 -24.95 1.46
N PRO A 376 4.61 -24.69 1.25
CA PRO A 376 3.59 -25.73 1.34
C PRO A 376 3.88 -26.89 0.36
N GLN A 377 3.44 -28.10 0.70
CA GLN A 377 3.59 -29.26 -0.18
C GLN A 377 2.88 -29.01 -1.52
N GLY A 378 3.54 -29.34 -2.64
CA GLY A 378 3.00 -29.11 -3.99
C GLY A 378 3.21 -27.71 -4.54
N THR A 379 4.01 -26.87 -3.85
CA THR A 379 4.38 -25.54 -4.32
C THR A 379 5.86 -25.44 -4.67
N VAL A 380 6.20 -24.50 -5.54
CA VAL A 380 7.57 -24.14 -5.93
C VAL A 380 7.87 -22.73 -5.43
N VAL A 381 9.05 -22.55 -4.83
CA VAL A 381 9.49 -21.22 -4.36
C VAL A 381 10.12 -20.46 -5.52
N LEU A 382 9.52 -19.32 -5.89
CA LEU A 382 10.02 -18.42 -6.91
C LEU A 382 10.60 -17.16 -6.24
N PRO A 383 11.88 -16.80 -6.48
CA PRO A 383 12.42 -15.52 -6.07
C PRO A 383 11.90 -14.42 -6.99
N VAL A 384 11.26 -13.40 -6.44
CA VAL A 384 10.70 -12.27 -7.19
C VAL A 384 11.14 -10.95 -6.57
N ALA A 385 11.60 -10.01 -7.40
CA ALA A 385 11.92 -8.67 -6.93
C ALA A 385 10.64 -7.96 -6.43
N SER A 386 10.72 -7.34 -5.25
CA SER A 386 9.57 -6.71 -4.59
C SER A 386 8.92 -5.59 -5.41
N ASN A 387 9.67 -4.96 -6.31
CA ASN A 387 9.20 -3.91 -7.23
C ASN A 387 8.38 -4.44 -8.42
N ARG A 388 8.43 -5.75 -8.72
CA ARG A 388 7.70 -6.36 -9.84
C ARG A 388 6.23 -6.64 -9.54
N MET A 389 5.85 -6.68 -8.26
CA MET A 389 4.49 -6.94 -7.82
C MET A 389 4.00 -5.89 -6.83
N THR A 390 3.00 -5.12 -7.23
CA THR A 390 2.44 -4.06 -6.39
C THR A 390 1.65 -4.68 -5.23
N GLY A 391 1.94 -4.23 -4.00
CA GLY A 391 1.25 -4.66 -2.77
C GLY A 391 1.96 -5.77 -1.99
N LEU A 392 3.01 -6.36 -2.55
CA LEU A 392 3.73 -7.49 -1.93
C LEU A 392 4.44 -7.09 -0.62
N ASN A 393 4.88 -5.84 -0.52
CA ASN A 393 5.49 -5.25 0.68
C ASN A 393 4.53 -5.05 1.87
N ARG A 394 3.23 -5.26 1.68
CA ARG A 394 2.22 -5.16 2.75
C ARG A 394 1.89 -6.50 3.39
N LEU A 395 2.36 -7.59 2.81
CA LEU A 395 2.12 -8.94 3.28
C LEU A 395 3.17 -9.35 4.32
N ARG A 396 2.77 -10.22 5.24
CA ARG A 396 3.66 -10.87 6.22
C ARG A 396 4.03 -12.26 5.75
N ASN A 397 5.17 -12.76 6.25
CA ASN A 397 5.58 -14.14 6.01
C ASN A 397 4.47 -15.11 6.48
N GLY A 398 4.05 -16.00 5.58
CA GLY A 398 2.94 -16.93 5.76
C GLY A 398 1.59 -16.46 5.20
N ASP A 399 1.44 -15.19 4.79
CA ASP A 399 0.18 -14.70 4.24
C ASP A 399 -0.13 -15.34 2.87
N ARG A 400 -1.41 -15.72 2.68
CA ARG A 400 -1.93 -16.25 1.42
C ARG A 400 -2.51 -15.14 0.54
N PHE A 401 -2.21 -15.16 -0.74
CA PHE A 401 -2.64 -14.12 -1.67
C PHE A 401 -2.87 -14.64 -3.10
N ALA A 402 -3.61 -13.87 -3.89
CA ALA A 402 -3.79 -14.10 -5.31
C ALA A 402 -2.96 -13.09 -6.13
N VAL A 403 -2.48 -13.52 -7.30
CA VAL A 403 -1.72 -12.68 -8.23
C VAL A 403 -2.59 -12.36 -9.44
N TYR A 404 -2.66 -11.08 -9.76
CA TYR A 404 -3.39 -10.54 -10.89
C TYR A 404 -2.47 -9.81 -11.85
N ALA A 405 -2.76 -9.88 -13.15
CA ALA A 405 -2.07 -9.12 -14.19
C ALA A 405 -3.01 -8.12 -14.86
N ARG A 406 -2.56 -6.89 -15.09
CA ARG A 406 -3.34 -5.90 -15.85
C ARG A 406 -3.38 -6.28 -17.32
N LEU A 407 -4.58 -6.32 -17.90
CA LEU A 407 -4.75 -6.44 -19.35
C LEU A 407 -4.47 -5.10 -20.05
N PRO A 408 -3.78 -5.12 -21.20
CA PRO A 408 -3.63 -3.96 -22.09
C PRO A 408 -4.98 -3.32 -22.44
N GLU A 409 -4.99 -2.00 -22.51
CA GLU A 409 -6.22 -1.23 -22.78
C GLU A 409 -6.81 -1.52 -24.17
N ALA A 410 -5.96 -1.88 -25.14
CA ALA A 410 -6.37 -2.29 -26.48
C ALA A 410 -7.26 -3.55 -26.50
N LEU A 411 -7.24 -4.36 -25.44
CA LEU A 411 -8.04 -5.57 -25.30
C LEU A 411 -9.31 -5.35 -24.46
N ARG A 412 -9.66 -4.11 -24.10
CA ARG A 412 -10.86 -3.78 -23.31
C ARG A 412 -11.98 -3.28 -24.24
N PRO A 413 -12.88 -4.14 -24.72
CA PRO A 413 -14.02 -3.70 -25.51
C PRO A 413 -15.02 -2.93 -24.65
N ALA A 414 -15.82 -2.09 -25.30
CA ALA A 414 -16.96 -1.44 -24.66
C ALA A 414 -18.05 -2.50 -24.38
N PHE A 415 -18.31 -2.78 -23.10
CA PHE A 415 -19.39 -3.68 -22.70
C PHE A 415 -20.73 -2.92 -22.66
N PRO A 416 -21.78 -3.39 -23.35
CA PRO A 416 -23.12 -2.84 -23.17
C PRO A 416 -23.57 -3.05 -21.71
N GLN A 417 -24.20 -2.02 -21.10
CA GLN A 417 -24.55 -2.05 -19.66
C GLN A 417 -25.66 -3.05 -19.33
N THR A 418 -26.47 -3.45 -20.31
CA THR A 418 -27.61 -4.36 -20.15
C THR A 418 -27.95 -5.02 -21.49
N ASP A 419 -27.80 -6.33 -21.59
CA ASP A 419 -28.25 -7.10 -22.76
C ASP A 419 -29.69 -7.60 -22.58
N TRP A 420 -30.49 -7.54 -23.63
CA TRP A 420 -31.88 -8.02 -23.57
C TRP A 420 -31.99 -9.47 -23.11
N ALA A 421 -31.09 -10.35 -23.57
CA ALA A 421 -31.07 -11.75 -23.15
C ALA A 421 -30.89 -11.89 -21.62
N THR A 422 -30.07 -11.05 -20.98
CA THR A 422 -29.95 -11.04 -19.51
C THR A 422 -31.24 -10.62 -18.83
N LEU A 423 -32.00 -9.67 -19.40
CA LEU A 423 -33.33 -9.29 -18.89
C LEU A 423 -34.35 -10.44 -18.98
N GLN A 424 -34.17 -11.36 -19.94
CA GLN A 424 -34.97 -12.57 -20.06
C GLN A 424 -34.51 -13.71 -19.14
N GLY A 425 -33.51 -13.47 -18.28
CA GLY A 425 -32.98 -14.47 -17.33
C GLY A 425 -31.92 -15.39 -17.93
N ALA A 426 -31.37 -15.05 -19.09
CA ALA A 426 -30.26 -15.79 -19.66
C ALA A 426 -28.96 -15.50 -18.89
N VAL A 427 -28.11 -16.50 -18.76
CA VAL A 427 -26.81 -16.38 -18.11
C VAL A 427 -25.73 -16.85 -19.08
N LEU A 428 -24.58 -16.18 -19.07
CA LEU A 428 -23.42 -16.65 -19.82
C LEU A 428 -22.89 -17.97 -19.22
N PRO A 429 -22.31 -18.85 -20.04
CA PRO A 429 -21.49 -19.95 -19.55
C PRO A 429 -20.43 -19.44 -18.57
N ASP A 430 -20.07 -20.23 -17.55
CA ASP A 430 -19.15 -19.77 -16.50
C ASP A 430 -17.77 -19.35 -17.03
N GLU A 431 -17.26 -20.02 -18.06
CA GLU A 431 -16.01 -19.64 -18.73
C GLU A 431 -16.09 -18.25 -19.37
N ASP A 432 -17.15 -18.00 -20.15
CA ASP A 432 -17.34 -16.73 -20.84
C ASP A 432 -17.64 -15.60 -19.85
N ARG A 433 -18.36 -15.88 -18.78
CA ARG A 433 -18.61 -14.94 -17.68
C ARG A 433 -17.31 -14.52 -17.00
N LEU A 434 -16.43 -15.47 -16.68
CA LEU A 434 -15.12 -15.20 -16.10
C LEU A 434 -14.24 -14.39 -17.05
N LEU A 435 -14.24 -14.74 -18.35
CA LEU A 435 -13.47 -14.01 -19.36
C LEU A 435 -13.99 -12.57 -19.54
N GLU A 436 -15.31 -12.38 -19.58
CA GLU A 436 -15.94 -11.07 -19.68
C GLU A 436 -15.65 -10.21 -18.44
N GLU A 437 -15.69 -10.79 -17.23
CA GLU A 437 -15.34 -10.12 -15.99
C GLU A 437 -13.84 -9.72 -15.96
N GLN A 438 -12.95 -10.57 -16.46
CA GLN A 438 -11.52 -10.25 -16.61
C GLN A 438 -11.28 -9.09 -17.58
N LEU A 439 -11.97 -9.08 -18.73
CA LEU A 439 -11.87 -8.02 -19.72
C LEU A 439 -12.49 -6.70 -19.22
N ARG A 440 -13.60 -6.77 -18.47
CA ARG A 440 -14.30 -5.61 -17.90
C ARG A 440 -13.52 -4.94 -16.79
N THR A 441 -12.96 -5.73 -15.87
CA THR A 441 -12.09 -5.21 -14.81
C THR A 441 -10.73 -4.80 -15.37
N GLY A 442 -10.36 -5.33 -16.55
CA GLY A 442 -9.05 -5.12 -17.16
C GLY A 442 -7.93 -5.80 -16.38
N VAL A 443 -8.27 -6.82 -15.60
CA VAL A 443 -7.38 -7.55 -14.69
C VAL A 443 -7.63 -9.05 -14.82
N ARG A 444 -6.57 -9.83 -15.07
CA ARG A 444 -6.60 -11.28 -15.23
C ARG A 444 -6.06 -11.94 -13.97
N LEU A 445 -6.78 -12.93 -13.42
CA LEU A 445 -6.24 -13.80 -12.38
C LEU A 445 -5.17 -14.71 -13.00
N VAL A 446 -3.97 -14.70 -12.43
CA VAL A 446 -2.82 -15.52 -12.87
C VAL A 446 -2.59 -16.66 -11.90
N VAL A 447 -2.55 -16.35 -10.60
CA VAL A 447 -2.35 -17.32 -9.53
C VAL A 447 -3.47 -17.15 -8.53
N LYS A 448 -4.25 -18.21 -8.30
CA LYS A 448 -5.35 -18.21 -7.36
C LYS A 448 -4.86 -18.14 -5.91
N GLU A 449 -3.80 -18.87 -5.60
CA GLU A 449 -3.28 -19.01 -4.25
C GLU A 449 -1.76 -19.13 -4.26
N ALA A 450 -1.08 -18.14 -3.71
CA ALA A 450 0.34 -18.10 -3.46
C ALA A 450 0.59 -17.77 -1.98
N VAL A 451 1.73 -18.18 -1.43
CA VAL A 451 2.11 -17.90 -0.05
C VAL A 451 3.39 -17.11 -0.02
N LEU A 452 3.42 -16.02 0.76
CA LEU A 452 4.65 -15.27 0.97
C LEU A 452 5.54 -16.06 1.93
N ILE A 453 6.76 -16.43 1.53
CA ILE A 453 7.63 -17.23 2.40
C ILE A 453 8.63 -16.35 3.15
N GLY A 454 9.27 -15.40 2.48
CA GLY A 454 10.27 -14.59 3.18
C GLY A 454 10.99 -13.64 2.27
N GLN A 455 11.52 -12.57 2.85
CA GLN A 455 12.48 -11.72 2.17
C GLN A 455 13.86 -12.38 2.25
N ALA A 456 14.48 -12.61 1.11
CA ALA A 456 15.88 -12.98 1.08
C ALA A 456 16.68 -11.68 1.18
N ASP A 457 17.30 -11.45 2.34
CA ASP A 457 18.40 -10.49 2.42
C ASP A 457 19.53 -11.02 1.55
N SER A 458 19.59 -10.54 0.31
CA SER A 458 20.76 -10.74 -0.54
C SER A 458 21.93 -10.10 0.18
N GLY A 459 22.83 -10.90 0.75
CA GLY A 459 23.96 -10.48 1.57
C GLY A 459 25.04 -9.64 0.87
N SER A 460 24.68 -8.76 -0.08
CA SER A 460 25.59 -7.80 -0.69
C SER A 460 25.59 -6.50 0.11
N ALA A 461 26.70 -6.22 0.78
CA ALA A 461 26.93 -5.05 1.62
C ALA A 461 27.04 -3.71 0.86
N THR A 462 26.56 -3.60 -0.38
CA THR A 462 26.57 -2.38 -1.17
C THR A 462 25.19 -1.71 -1.14
N LYS A 463 25.07 -0.74 -0.26
CA LYS A 463 23.83 -0.17 0.29
C LYS A 463 23.02 0.75 -0.63
N GLU A 464 23.27 0.80 -1.93
CA GLU A 464 22.69 1.86 -2.79
C GLU A 464 21.67 1.41 -3.83
N THR A 465 21.50 0.13 -4.16
CA THR A 465 20.43 -0.29 -5.10
C THR A 465 20.12 -1.79 -5.11
N SER A 466 20.25 -2.49 -3.98
CA SER A 466 19.88 -3.91 -3.92
C SER A 466 18.35 -4.05 -4.01
N GLU A 467 17.84 -4.53 -5.15
CA GLU A 467 16.45 -4.95 -5.29
C GLU A 467 16.15 -6.01 -4.22
N GLN A 468 15.19 -5.73 -3.33
CA GLN A 468 14.76 -6.71 -2.34
C GLN A 468 14.11 -7.89 -3.06
N VAL A 469 14.74 -9.06 -2.98
CA VAL A 469 14.22 -10.30 -3.54
C VAL A 469 13.36 -11.00 -2.49
N VAL A 470 12.17 -11.40 -2.87
CA VAL A 470 11.18 -12.04 -2.00
C VAL A 470 10.85 -13.42 -2.54
N GLY A 471 10.87 -14.43 -1.68
CA GLY A 471 10.44 -15.79 -2.02
C GLY A 471 8.93 -15.94 -1.90
N ILE A 472 8.28 -16.33 -3.00
CA ILE A 472 6.86 -16.68 -3.03
C ILE A 472 6.68 -18.16 -3.35
N ALA A 473 5.84 -18.88 -2.61
CA ALA A 473 5.42 -20.23 -2.93
C ALA A 473 4.24 -20.17 -3.89
N VAL A 474 4.37 -20.80 -5.05
CA VAL A 474 3.35 -20.81 -6.12
C VAL A 474 3.04 -22.27 -6.49
N PRO A 475 1.77 -22.65 -6.75
CA PRO A 475 1.42 -23.97 -7.24
C PRO A 475 2.17 -24.32 -8.52
N GLU A 476 2.63 -25.56 -8.65
CA GLU A 476 3.49 -26.01 -9.77
C GLU A 476 2.91 -25.69 -11.15
N GLU A 477 1.60 -25.84 -11.32
CA GLU A 477 0.87 -25.54 -12.57
C GLU A 477 0.92 -24.06 -12.99
N ALA A 478 1.06 -23.14 -12.03
CA ALA A 478 1.05 -21.70 -12.28
C ALA A 478 2.45 -21.09 -12.46
N VAL A 479 3.52 -21.87 -12.18
CA VAL A 479 4.92 -21.39 -12.21
C VAL A 479 5.31 -20.89 -13.60
N THR A 480 5.01 -21.66 -14.65
CA THR A 480 5.40 -21.32 -16.03
C THR A 480 4.73 -20.03 -16.48
N GLN A 481 3.43 -19.88 -16.20
CA GLN A 481 2.65 -18.71 -16.58
C GLN A 481 3.11 -17.45 -15.83
N LEU A 482 3.32 -17.56 -14.50
CA LEU A 482 3.80 -16.44 -13.70
C LEU A 482 5.22 -16.03 -14.11
N SER A 483 6.10 -16.98 -14.39
CA SER A 483 7.49 -16.72 -14.79
C SER A 483 7.56 -15.95 -16.12
N GLN A 484 6.71 -16.31 -17.10
CA GLN A 484 6.61 -15.58 -18.36
C GLN A 484 6.13 -14.13 -18.15
N LEU A 485 5.15 -13.92 -17.27
CA LEU A 485 4.63 -12.59 -16.97
C LEU A 485 5.65 -11.72 -16.21
N LEU A 486 6.44 -12.32 -15.31
CA LEU A 486 7.51 -11.63 -14.59
C LEU A 486 8.68 -11.20 -15.49
N GLN A 487 8.93 -11.94 -16.58
CA GLN A 487 9.91 -11.56 -17.60
C GLN A 487 9.37 -10.48 -18.56
N GLY A 488 8.04 -10.38 -18.69
CA GLY A 488 7.39 -9.36 -19.51
C GLY A 488 7.27 -7.99 -18.83
N GLU A 489 6.65 -7.05 -19.55
CA GLU A 489 6.32 -5.69 -19.05
C GLU A 489 4.93 -5.60 -18.40
N SER A 490 4.33 -6.74 -18.03
CA SER A 490 2.99 -6.75 -17.45
C SER A 490 3.01 -6.25 -16.00
N GLU A 491 2.15 -5.28 -15.69
CA GLU A 491 1.94 -4.84 -14.30
C GLU A 491 1.22 -5.93 -13.50
N LEU A 492 1.86 -6.43 -12.45
CA LEU A 492 1.31 -7.44 -11.54
C LEU A 492 0.88 -6.81 -10.21
N PHE A 493 -0.25 -7.30 -9.69
CA PHE A 493 -0.87 -6.85 -8.46
C PHE A 493 -1.19 -8.03 -7.56
N VAL A 494 -1.07 -7.81 -6.26
CA VAL A 494 -1.34 -8.84 -5.24
C VAL A 494 -2.58 -8.47 -4.44
N ALA A 495 -3.47 -9.43 -4.23
CA ALA A 495 -4.60 -9.29 -3.29
C ALA A 495 -4.53 -10.36 -2.20
N ALA A 496 -4.48 -9.92 -0.93
CA ALA A 496 -4.50 -10.83 0.21
C ALA A 496 -5.86 -11.54 0.30
N SER A 497 -5.84 -12.86 0.54
CA SER A 497 -7.05 -13.63 0.79
C SER A 497 -7.39 -13.59 2.28
N SER A 498 -8.64 -13.29 2.64
CA SER A 498 -9.11 -13.42 4.02
C SER A 498 -9.36 -14.90 4.31
N GLY A 499 -8.39 -15.56 4.95
CA GLY A 499 -8.44 -16.97 5.33
C GLY A 499 -9.44 -17.29 6.44
N ARG A 500 -10.71 -16.91 6.29
CA ARG A 500 -11.81 -17.44 7.11
C ARG A 500 -12.47 -18.60 6.35
N GLU A 501 -11.69 -19.65 6.09
CA GLU A 501 -12.29 -20.93 5.74
C GLU A 501 -13.07 -21.42 6.97
N GLN A 502 -14.39 -21.43 6.87
CA GLN A 502 -15.22 -22.24 7.76
C GLN A 502 -14.78 -23.69 7.57
N SER A 503 -14.04 -24.23 8.54
CA SER A 503 -13.75 -25.66 8.56
C SER A 503 -15.06 -26.42 8.41
N PRO A 504 -15.24 -27.27 7.39
CA PRO A 504 -16.35 -28.20 7.38
C PRO A 504 -16.17 -29.10 8.59
N SER A 505 -17.16 -29.07 9.47
CA SER A 505 -17.23 -29.89 10.67
C SER A 505 -16.91 -31.35 10.32
N ALA A 506 -15.82 -31.86 10.90
CA ALA A 506 -15.42 -33.24 10.78
C ALA A 506 -16.51 -34.15 11.36
N HIS A 507 -17.34 -34.73 10.50
CA HIS A 507 -18.04 -35.97 10.79
C HIS A 507 -17.06 -37.12 10.49
N PRO A 508 -16.76 -38.00 11.47
CA PRO A 508 -15.88 -39.13 11.24
C PRO A 508 -16.64 -40.22 10.48
N GLU A 509 -16.59 -40.20 9.15
CA GLU A 509 -17.01 -41.34 8.35
C GLU A 509 -16.01 -42.48 8.47
N ARG A 510 -16.49 -43.52 9.15
CA ARG A 510 -15.84 -44.80 9.42
C ARG A 510 -15.68 -45.57 8.09
N LYS A 511 -14.52 -45.46 7.44
CA LYS A 511 -14.16 -46.33 6.30
C LYS A 511 -13.77 -47.73 6.78
N SER A 512 -14.59 -48.72 6.42
CA SER A 512 -14.18 -50.14 6.39
C SER A 512 -13.40 -50.44 5.10
N PRO A 513 -12.44 -51.38 5.12
CA PRO A 513 -11.55 -51.63 3.99
C PRO A 513 -12.12 -52.69 3.04
N VAL A 514 -11.94 -52.49 1.74
CA VAL A 514 -12.10 -53.53 0.70
C VAL A 514 -10.86 -53.50 -0.21
N PRO A 515 -10.34 -54.66 -0.65
CA PRO A 515 -8.92 -54.82 -0.96
C PRO A 515 -8.55 -54.60 -2.43
N ARG A 516 -7.25 -54.34 -2.60
CA ARG A 516 -6.47 -54.27 -3.85
C ARG A 516 -6.85 -55.32 -4.88
N GLN A 517 -7.10 -54.88 -6.11
CA GLN A 517 -6.81 -55.65 -7.32
C GLN A 517 -5.88 -54.84 -8.23
N ALA A 518 -4.90 -55.56 -8.76
CA ALA A 518 -3.84 -55.09 -9.64
C ALA A 518 -4.24 -55.27 -11.11
N ALA A 519 -3.37 -54.76 -12.00
CA ALA A 519 -3.35 -54.86 -13.47
C ALA A 519 -4.26 -53.82 -14.17
N GLN A 520 -3.88 -53.19 -15.30
CA GLN A 520 -2.83 -53.44 -16.28
C GLN A 520 -2.76 -52.19 -17.18
N GLU A 521 -1.57 -51.80 -17.64
CA GLU A 521 -1.40 -50.89 -18.78
C GLU A 521 -1.97 -51.53 -20.06
N PRO A 522 -2.34 -50.70 -21.06
CA PRO A 522 -1.65 -50.90 -22.33
C PRO A 522 -1.26 -49.61 -23.06
N ASN A 523 -0.03 -49.68 -23.57
CA ASN A 523 0.48 -48.97 -24.74
C ASN A 523 -0.42 -49.20 -25.98
N SER A 524 -0.60 -48.19 -26.82
CA SER A 524 -0.41 -48.34 -28.29
C SER A 524 -0.37 -46.98 -29.02
N GLN A 525 0.71 -46.80 -29.78
CA GLN A 525 0.84 -45.85 -30.86
C GLN A 525 0.03 -46.32 -32.09
N SER A 526 -0.58 -45.40 -32.86
CA SER A 526 -0.45 -45.39 -34.32
C SER A 526 -1.08 -44.12 -34.93
N ALA A 527 -0.35 -43.54 -35.88
CA ALA A 527 -0.74 -42.37 -36.68
C ALA A 527 -1.60 -42.74 -37.90
N LYS A 528 -2.53 -41.85 -38.31
CA LYS A 528 -2.58 -41.19 -39.64
C LYS A 528 -3.93 -40.48 -39.92
N ASN A 529 -3.80 -39.19 -40.25
CA ASN A 529 -4.54 -38.35 -41.21
C ASN A 529 -6.08 -38.40 -41.36
N THR A 530 -6.64 -37.18 -41.25
CA THR A 530 -7.55 -36.45 -42.18
C THR A 530 -8.89 -36.00 -41.59
N TYR A 531 -9.22 -34.74 -41.90
CA TYR A 531 -10.46 -33.96 -41.72
C TYR A 531 -10.70 -33.31 -40.35
N VAL A 532 -10.50 -31.99 -40.32
CA VAL A 532 -10.95 -31.08 -39.27
C VAL A 532 -12.47 -30.99 -39.37
N SER A 533 -13.17 -31.83 -38.63
CA SER A 533 -14.54 -31.57 -38.18
C SER A 533 -14.46 -30.86 -36.83
N PHE A 534 -15.06 -29.68 -36.69
CA PHE A 534 -15.29 -29.06 -35.39
C PHE A 534 -16.34 -29.89 -34.63
N LYS A 535 -15.91 -30.95 -33.95
CA LYS A 535 -16.63 -31.56 -32.84
C LYS A 535 -16.00 -31.05 -31.56
N GLN A 536 -16.77 -30.28 -30.81
CA GLN A 536 -16.44 -29.78 -29.49
C GLN A 536 -16.65 -30.92 -28.49
N ASP A 537 -15.73 -31.89 -28.47
CA ASP A 537 -15.68 -32.92 -27.43
C ASP A 537 -14.88 -32.37 -26.24
N ALA A 538 -15.51 -31.50 -25.45
CA ALA A 538 -15.08 -31.22 -24.08
C ALA A 538 -15.88 -32.13 -23.15
N PRO A 539 -15.24 -32.82 -22.18
CA PRO A 539 -15.97 -33.60 -21.18
C PRO A 539 -16.82 -32.62 -20.35
N SER A 540 -18.14 -32.68 -20.52
CA SER A 540 -19.08 -31.92 -19.71
C SER A 540 -19.02 -32.42 -18.27
N ASP A 541 -18.56 -31.58 -17.35
CA ASP A 541 -18.81 -31.76 -15.92
C ASP A 541 -20.33 -31.73 -15.69
N GLU A 542 -20.90 -32.92 -15.52
CA GLU A 542 -22.33 -33.23 -15.63
C GLU A 542 -23.13 -32.96 -14.35
N PHE A 543 -22.76 -31.93 -13.58
CA PHE A 543 -23.44 -31.63 -12.32
C PHE A 543 -23.86 -30.14 -12.25
N ALA A 544 -25.17 -29.91 -12.47
CA ALA A 544 -26.01 -28.75 -12.08
C ALA A 544 -26.61 -27.81 -13.16
N PHE A 545 -26.64 -28.15 -14.45
CA PHE A 545 -27.29 -27.33 -15.49
C PHE A 545 -28.40 -28.03 -16.32
N SER A 546 -29.03 -29.10 -15.82
CA SER A 546 -29.97 -29.94 -16.59
C SER A 546 -31.16 -29.20 -17.23
N ASP A 547 -31.51 -28.01 -16.74
CA ASP A 547 -32.74 -27.31 -17.12
C ASP A 547 -32.51 -26.07 -17.98
N ARG A 548 -31.28 -25.87 -18.51
CA ARG A 548 -30.94 -24.72 -19.33
C ARG A 548 -30.57 -25.12 -20.75
N VAL A 549 -31.03 -24.32 -21.70
CA VAL A 549 -30.82 -24.52 -23.14
C VAL A 549 -29.90 -23.43 -23.66
N ALA A 550 -28.86 -23.83 -24.37
CA ALA A 550 -27.95 -22.93 -25.05
C ALA A 550 -28.60 -22.36 -26.32
N VAL A 551 -28.62 -21.03 -26.45
CA VAL A 551 -29.19 -20.33 -27.60
C VAL A 551 -28.18 -19.29 -28.10
N PRO A 552 -27.86 -19.26 -29.41
CA PRO A 552 -27.00 -18.24 -29.99
C PRO A 552 -27.68 -16.86 -29.93
N VAL A 553 -26.90 -15.83 -29.59
CA VAL A 553 -27.37 -14.45 -29.54
C VAL A 553 -26.48 -13.54 -30.37
N THR A 554 -27.07 -12.50 -30.95
CA THR A 554 -26.32 -11.52 -31.76
C THR A 554 -25.28 -10.78 -30.91
N ALA A 555 -24.06 -10.64 -31.43
CA ALA A 555 -22.98 -9.89 -30.80
C ALA A 555 -22.90 -8.43 -31.31
N ARG A 556 -23.56 -8.13 -32.43
CA ARG A 556 -23.62 -6.80 -33.05
C ARG A 556 -25.00 -6.57 -33.70
N PRO A 557 -25.41 -5.33 -33.98
CA PRO A 557 -26.67 -5.07 -34.65
C PRO A 557 -26.61 -5.54 -36.11
N ILE A 558 -27.69 -6.15 -36.57
CA ILE A 558 -27.83 -6.75 -37.90
C ILE A 558 -28.91 -6.00 -38.66
N LYS A 559 -28.62 -5.58 -39.89
CA LYS A 559 -29.57 -4.84 -40.72
C LYS A 559 -30.56 -5.77 -41.44
N ALA A 560 -31.79 -5.32 -41.63
CA ALA A 560 -32.79 -6.03 -42.41
C ALA A 560 -32.25 -6.37 -43.80
N TYR A 561 -32.61 -7.55 -44.28
CA TYR A 561 -32.21 -8.12 -45.55
C TYR A 561 -30.71 -8.34 -45.73
N SER A 562 -29.92 -8.25 -44.66
CA SER A 562 -28.52 -8.67 -44.67
C SER A 562 -28.40 -10.16 -44.39
N LYS A 563 -27.33 -10.75 -44.94
CA LYS A 563 -26.97 -12.15 -44.74
C LYS A 563 -26.34 -12.30 -43.35
N LEU A 564 -26.82 -13.27 -42.58
CA LEU A 564 -26.21 -13.66 -41.31
C LEU A 564 -24.87 -14.34 -41.56
N THR A 565 -23.85 -13.85 -40.89
CA THR A 565 -22.47 -14.34 -40.92
C THR A 565 -22.05 -14.77 -39.53
N LEU A 566 -21.00 -15.60 -39.44
CA LEU A 566 -20.47 -16.04 -38.15
C LEU A 566 -20.03 -14.85 -37.28
N ASP A 567 -19.47 -13.81 -37.89
CA ASP A 567 -19.02 -12.59 -37.22
C ASP A 567 -20.16 -11.82 -36.54
N ASP A 568 -21.42 -12.04 -36.94
CA ASP A 568 -22.58 -11.42 -36.29
C ASP A 568 -22.86 -11.99 -34.90
N PHE A 569 -22.32 -13.18 -34.61
CA PHE A 569 -22.47 -13.87 -33.33
C PHE A 569 -21.15 -13.92 -32.56
N ILE A 570 -20.00 -13.63 -33.17
CA ILE A 570 -18.72 -13.62 -32.46
C ILE A 570 -18.67 -12.40 -31.53
N ALA A 571 -18.54 -12.66 -30.23
CA ALA A 571 -18.32 -11.59 -29.27
C ALA A 571 -16.94 -10.96 -29.52
N PRO A 572 -16.85 -9.64 -29.74
CA PRO A 572 -15.57 -8.98 -30.04
C PRO A 572 -14.58 -9.06 -28.88
N SER A 573 -15.07 -9.30 -27.66
CA SER A 573 -14.31 -9.52 -26.44
C SER A 573 -13.58 -10.85 -26.40
N THR A 574 -14.26 -11.93 -26.78
CA THR A 574 -13.77 -13.30 -26.57
C THR A 574 -13.28 -13.95 -27.85
N GLY A 575 -13.68 -13.43 -29.02
CA GLY A 575 -13.45 -14.08 -30.31
C GLY A 575 -14.22 -15.38 -30.50
N ARG A 576 -15.15 -15.71 -29.57
CA ARG A 576 -15.97 -16.92 -29.61
C ARG A 576 -17.42 -16.57 -29.97
N PRO A 577 -18.18 -17.50 -30.58
CA PRO A 577 -19.63 -17.34 -30.78
C PRO A 577 -20.35 -17.14 -29.45
N ARG A 578 -21.13 -16.07 -29.37
CA ARG A 578 -21.86 -15.67 -28.17
C ARG A 578 -23.09 -16.57 -28.00
N THR A 579 -23.04 -17.41 -26.97
CA THR A 579 -24.12 -18.33 -26.63
C THR A 579 -24.59 -18.03 -25.21
N MET A 580 -25.89 -17.93 -24.99
CA MET A 580 -26.45 -17.73 -23.66
C MET A 580 -27.31 -18.90 -23.23
N LEU A 581 -27.27 -19.21 -21.94
CA LEU A 581 -28.01 -20.31 -21.33
C LEU A 581 -29.34 -19.76 -20.79
N PHE A 582 -30.44 -20.12 -21.45
CA PHE A 582 -31.79 -19.73 -21.05
C PHE A 582 -32.47 -20.85 -20.26
N PRO A 583 -33.35 -20.54 -19.29
CA PRO A 583 -34.25 -21.53 -18.70
C PRO A 583 -35.12 -22.20 -19.76
N ALA A 584 -35.26 -23.53 -19.71
CA ALA A 584 -35.98 -24.29 -20.74
C ALA A 584 -37.45 -23.87 -20.93
N ASP A 585 -38.10 -23.38 -19.88
CA ASP A 585 -39.48 -22.86 -19.89
C ASP A 585 -39.63 -21.52 -20.62
N ARG A 586 -38.54 -20.76 -20.77
CA ARG A 586 -38.53 -19.45 -21.45
C ARG A 586 -38.09 -19.52 -22.91
N VAL A 587 -37.50 -20.63 -23.34
CA VAL A 587 -37.09 -20.83 -24.74
C VAL A 587 -38.31 -21.14 -25.59
N ARG A 588 -38.64 -20.24 -26.51
CA ARG A 588 -39.76 -20.43 -27.43
C ARG A 588 -39.39 -21.41 -28.54
N THR A 589 -40.40 -22.05 -29.12
CA THR A 589 -40.24 -23.06 -30.18
C THR A 589 -39.68 -22.49 -31.48
N GLU A 590 -39.91 -21.20 -31.73
CA GLU A 590 -39.47 -20.46 -32.90
C GLU A 590 -38.02 -19.99 -32.82
N TRP A 591 -37.34 -20.13 -31.66
CA TRP A 591 -35.94 -19.72 -31.53
C TRP A 591 -35.02 -20.74 -32.19
N VAL A 592 -34.15 -20.27 -33.06
CA VAL A 592 -33.16 -21.12 -33.73
C VAL A 592 -32.01 -21.38 -32.77
N ARG A 593 -31.74 -22.66 -32.48
CA ARG A 593 -30.76 -23.07 -31.46
C ARG A 593 -29.40 -23.45 -32.05
N ASP A 594 -29.38 -23.87 -33.32
CA ASP A 594 -28.15 -24.21 -34.02
C ASP A 594 -27.64 -22.99 -34.79
N LEU A 595 -26.41 -22.58 -34.49
CA LEU A 595 -25.74 -21.48 -35.19
C LEU A 595 -25.57 -21.77 -36.69
N ASN A 596 -25.40 -23.03 -37.08
CA ASN A 596 -25.24 -23.40 -38.49
C ASN A 596 -26.53 -23.21 -39.30
N GLU A 597 -27.70 -23.29 -38.66
CA GLU A 597 -29.00 -23.03 -39.30
C GLU A 597 -29.22 -21.53 -39.54
N LEU A 598 -28.52 -20.68 -38.78
CA LEU A 598 -28.57 -19.22 -38.90
C LEU A 598 -27.62 -18.68 -39.96
N ILE A 599 -26.41 -19.24 -40.06
CA ILE A 599 -25.41 -18.81 -41.04
C ILE A 599 -26.00 -18.91 -42.45
N ASP A 600 -25.76 -17.88 -43.25
CA ASP A 600 -26.24 -17.74 -44.61
C ASP A 600 -27.74 -17.49 -44.81
N ARG A 601 -28.53 -17.43 -43.73
CA ARG A 601 -29.92 -16.93 -43.80
C ARG A 601 -29.95 -15.41 -43.91
N VAL A 602 -31.08 -14.87 -44.36
CA VAL A 602 -31.29 -13.43 -44.50
C VAL A 602 -32.37 -12.98 -43.53
N VAL A 603 -32.11 -11.94 -42.75
CA VAL A 603 -33.06 -11.41 -41.76
C VAL A 603 -34.13 -10.53 -42.43
N THR A 604 -35.37 -10.55 -41.94
CA THR A 604 -36.48 -9.73 -42.49
C THR A 604 -36.55 -8.33 -41.88
N ARG A 605 -35.99 -8.14 -40.68
CA ARG A 605 -36.00 -6.87 -39.94
C ARG A 605 -34.63 -6.58 -39.33
N ASP A 606 -34.44 -5.34 -38.86
CA ASP A 606 -33.26 -5.00 -38.06
C ASP A 606 -33.31 -5.77 -36.74
N ILE A 607 -32.17 -6.33 -36.32
CA ILE A 607 -32.02 -7.07 -35.07
C ILE A 607 -30.94 -6.38 -34.22
N ASP A 608 -31.29 -5.98 -33.01
CA ASP A 608 -30.33 -5.39 -32.06
C ASP A 608 -29.31 -6.41 -31.56
N THR A 609 -28.23 -5.93 -30.95
CA THR A 609 -27.27 -6.76 -30.20
C THR A 609 -27.96 -7.47 -29.01
N GLY A 610 -27.52 -8.70 -28.71
CA GLY A 610 -27.97 -9.47 -27.55
C GLY A 610 -29.36 -10.09 -27.72
N ARG A 611 -29.87 -10.13 -28.95
CA ARG A 611 -31.17 -10.74 -29.30
C ARG A 611 -30.98 -12.17 -29.78
N VAL A 612 -31.96 -13.00 -29.47
CA VAL A 612 -32.14 -14.32 -30.09
C VAL A 612 -32.80 -14.17 -31.46
N ILE A 613 -32.50 -15.07 -32.38
CA ILE A 613 -33.09 -15.07 -33.72
C ILE A 613 -34.24 -16.08 -33.77
N GLU A 614 -35.39 -15.62 -34.26
CA GLU A 614 -36.58 -16.43 -34.43
C GLU A 614 -36.72 -16.84 -35.90
N GLU A 615 -37.24 -18.03 -36.19
CA GLU A 615 -37.44 -18.53 -37.56
C GLU A 615 -38.38 -17.61 -38.37
N SER A 616 -39.34 -16.94 -37.72
CA SER A 616 -40.23 -15.93 -38.31
C SER A 616 -39.49 -14.67 -38.79
N THR A 617 -38.31 -14.39 -38.22
CA THR A 617 -37.46 -13.25 -38.59
C THR A 617 -36.49 -13.57 -39.71
N LEU A 618 -36.52 -14.81 -40.24
CA LEU A 618 -35.66 -15.27 -41.32
C LEU A 618 -36.45 -15.46 -42.60
N LEU A 619 -35.86 -15.02 -43.72
CA LEU A 619 -36.34 -15.41 -45.04
C LEU A 619 -36.08 -16.90 -45.30
N PRO A 620 -36.81 -17.50 -46.26
CA PRO A 620 -36.58 -18.88 -46.69
C PRO A 620 -35.12 -19.13 -47.08
N VAL A 621 -34.63 -20.34 -46.77
CA VAL A 621 -33.26 -20.75 -47.08
C VAL A 621 -32.97 -20.55 -48.58
N GLY A 622 -31.82 -19.92 -48.88
CA GLY A 622 -31.40 -19.62 -50.25
C GLY A 622 -31.82 -18.25 -50.80
N SER A 623 -32.52 -17.43 -50.00
CA SER A 623 -32.79 -16.03 -50.33
C SER A 623 -31.49 -15.25 -50.52
N GLN A 624 -31.40 -14.45 -51.58
CA GLN A 624 -30.23 -13.58 -51.78
C GLN A 624 -30.33 -12.35 -50.86
N PRO A 625 -29.23 -11.90 -50.23
CA PRO A 625 -29.25 -10.68 -49.42
C PRO A 625 -29.47 -9.44 -50.29
N GLY A 626 -30.13 -8.43 -49.72
CA GLY A 626 -30.44 -7.17 -50.38
C GLY A 626 -31.91 -6.77 -50.23
N THR A 627 -32.21 -5.50 -50.47
CA THR A 627 -33.54 -4.91 -50.26
C THR A 627 -34.64 -5.59 -51.09
N THR A 628 -34.29 -6.19 -52.23
CA THR A 628 -35.21 -6.97 -53.07
C THR A 628 -35.69 -8.25 -52.41
N ALA A 629 -34.95 -8.79 -51.43
CA ALA A 629 -35.34 -9.97 -50.67
C ALA A 629 -36.58 -9.72 -49.80
N GLY A 630 -36.82 -8.45 -49.43
CA GLY A 630 -38.00 -8.04 -48.69
C GLY A 630 -39.27 -7.88 -49.52
N ILE A 631 -39.19 -7.99 -50.85
CA ILE A 631 -40.37 -7.91 -51.72
C ILE A 631 -41.10 -9.26 -51.65
N PRO A 632 -42.38 -9.30 -51.21
CA PRO A 632 -43.14 -10.53 -51.14
C PRO A 632 -43.28 -11.21 -52.50
N LYS A 633 -43.36 -12.54 -52.49
CA LYS A 633 -43.56 -13.33 -53.71
C LYS A 633 -44.83 -12.89 -54.43
N GLY A 634 -44.70 -12.49 -55.69
CA GLY A 634 -45.81 -12.04 -56.53
C GLY A 634 -46.01 -10.53 -56.57
N MET A 635 -45.29 -9.76 -55.75
CA MET A 635 -45.27 -8.29 -55.79
C MET A 635 -44.07 -7.76 -56.58
N LEU A 636 -44.14 -6.50 -56.99
CA LEU A 636 -43.06 -5.74 -57.62
C LEU A 636 -42.59 -4.62 -56.70
N GLY A 637 -41.28 -4.42 -56.63
CA GLY A 637 -40.68 -3.30 -55.89
C GLY A 637 -40.68 -2.02 -56.72
N MET A 638 -41.17 -0.92 -56.16
CA MET A 638 -41.11 0.42 -56.76
C MET A 638 -40.50 1.40 -55.75
N SER A 639 -39.50 2.15 -56.20
CA SER A 639 -38.91 3.22 -55.41
C SER A 639 -39.70 4.51 -55.61
N VAL A 640 -40.13 5.14 -54.52
CA VAL A 640 -40.84 6.42 -54.52
C VAL A 640 -40.13 7.43 -53.62
N ASN A 641 -40.17 8.70 -53.99
CA ASN A 641 -39.67 9.77 -53.16
C ASN A 641 -40.74 10.16 -52.13
N GLY A 642 -40.37 10.33 -50.85
CA GLY A 642 -41.29 10.70 -49.76
C GLY A 642 -42.09 11.97 -50.02
N GLN A 643 -41.56 12.91 -50.81
CA GLN A 643 -42.28 14.12 -51.21
C GLN A 643 -43.44 13.87 -52.17
N GLN A 644 -43.40 12.78 -52.93
CA GLN A 644 -44.42 12.45 -53.92
C GLN A 644 -45.62 11.74 -53.29
N VAL A 645 -45.47 11.21 -52.07
CA VAL A 645 -46.50 10.48 -51.34
C VAL A 645 -46.64 11.06 -49.95
N LEU A 646 -47.67 11.89 -49.76
CA LEU A 646 -47.98 12.51 -48.49
C LEU A 646 -48.26 11.44 -47.42
N GLY A 647 -47.61 11.58 -46.26
CA GLY A 647 -47.76 10.67 -45.13
C GLY A 647 -46.59 9.70 -44.93
N LEU A 648 -45.77 9.42 -45.95
CA LEU A 648 -44.61 8.52 -45.77
C LEU A 648 -43.50 9.12 -44.90
N ASP A 649 -43.24 10.43 -45.04
CA ASP A 649 -42.22 11.15 -44.25
C ASP A 649 -42.71 11.54 -42.84
N GLY A 650 -44.04 11.60 -42.62
CA GLY A 650 -44.66 12.15 -41.40
C GLY A 650 -45.20 11.10 -40.41
N LEU A 651 -45.19 9.82 -40.77
CA LEU A 651 -45.58 8.72 -39.90
C LEU A 651 -44.34 8.17 -39.19
N GLU A 652 -44.05 8.68 -37.99
CA GLU A 652 -42.96 8.16 -37.13
C GLU A 652 -43.13 6.67 -36.80
N ASP A 653 -44.35 6.14 -36.96
CA ASP A 653 -44.73 4.77 -36.61
C ASP A 653 -44.69 3.77 -37.79
N LEU A 654 -44.27 4.17 -38.99
CA LEU A 654 -44.13 3.23 -40.11
C LEU A 654 -42.89 2.36 -39.92
N HIS A 655 -43.08 1.04 -39.88
CA HIS A 655 -42.03 0.03 -39.79
C HIS A 655 -41.90 -0.75 -41.10
N ARG A 656 -40.70 -1.30 -41.37
CA ARG A 656 -40.52 -2.23 -42.50
C ARG A 656 -41.46 -3.41 -42.32
N GLY A 657 -42.20 -3.73 -43.37
CA GLY A 657 -43.20 -4.78 -43.39
C GLY A 657 -44.63 -4.29 -43.18
N ASP A 658 -44.85 -3.05 -42.76
CA ASP A 658 -46.19 -2.48 -42.57
C ASP A 658 -46.96 -2.38 -43.89
N ARG A 659 -48.28 -2.58 -43.81
CA ARG A 659 -49.18 -2.53 -44.96
C ARG A 659 -50.06 -1.30 -44.93
N PHE A 660 -50.24 -0.67 -46.09
CA PHE A 660 -51.06 0.53 -46.25
C PHE A 660 -51.66 0.61 -47.65
N GLN A 661 -52.56 1.56 -47.85
CA GLN A 661 -53.15 1.88 -49.14
C GLN A 661 -52.55 3.16 -49.70
N LEU A 662 -52.43 3.24 -51.02
CA LEU A 662 -52.08 4.47 -51.72
C LEU A 662 -53.31 5.01 -52.42
N VAL A 663 -53.61 6.28 -52.15
CA VAL A 663 -54.86 6.89 -52.57
C VAL A 663 -54.56 8.21 -53.28
N ALA A 664 -55.06 8.36 -54.50
CA ALA A 664 -54.98 9.60 -55.26
C ALA A 664 -56.07 10.56 -54.79
N VAL A 665 -55.65 11.79 -54.51
CA VAL A 665 -56.53 12.90 -54.18
C VAL A 665 -56.59 13.80 -55.40
N ARG A 666 -57.72 13.75 -56.12
CA ARG A 666 -57.94 14.62 -57.28
C ARG A 666 -58.70 15.88 -56.84
N PRO A 667 -58.18 17.08 -57.14
CA PRO A 667 -58.91 18.32 -56.89
C PRO A 667 -60.20 18.31 -57.71
N TYR A 668 -61.31 18.76 -57.12
CA TYR A 668 -62.57 18.87 -57.86
C TYR A 668 -62.41 19.91 -58.96
N ASP A 669 -62.72 19.54 -60.20
CA ASP A 669 -62.81 20.50 -61.30
C ASP A 669 -64.10 21.30 -61.13
N ILE A 670 -63.98 22.47 -60.50
CA ILE A 670 -65.09 23.38 -60.23
C ILE A 670 -65.66 23.94 -61.55
N ASP A 671 -64.85 24.02 -62.61
CA ASP A 671 -65.27 24.55 -63.90
C ASP A 671 -66.14 23.53 -64.67
N ALA A 672 -65.90 22.23 -64.44
CA ALA A 672 -66.73 21.15 -64.98
C ALA A 672 -68.15 21.08 -64.37
N LEU A 673 -68.42 21.76 -63.24
CA LEU A 673 -69.77 21.81 -62.62
C LEU A 673 -70.77 22.69 -63.39
N GLY A 674 -70.33 23.39 -64.44
CA GLY A 674 -71.20 24.21 -65.31
C GLY A 674 -71.89 25.38 -64.58
N GLY A 675 -72.58 26.22 -65.34
CA GLY A 675 -73.19 27.49 -64.88
C GLY A 675 -74.29 27.40 -63.81
N THR A 676 -74.40 26.29 -63.10
CA THR A 676 -75.38 26.03 -62.04
C THR A 676 -74.96 26.55 -60.65
N VAL A 677 -73.75 27.09 -60.49
CA VAL A 677 -73.31 27.70 -59.23
C VAL A 677 -73.03 29.19 -59.45
N ARG A 678 -73.97 30.07 -59.08
CA ARG A 678 -73.69 31.51 -58.98
C ARG A 678 -72.97 31.79 -57.66
N ARG A 679 -71.73 32.29 -57.73
CA ARG A 679 -71.01 32.85 -56.58
C ARG A 679 -71.64 34.18 -56.19
N GLY A 680 -72.50 34.20 -55.17
CA GLY A 680 -73.00 35.43 -54.57
C GLY A 680 -72.38 35.66 -53.21
N LEU A 681 -71.38 36.55 -53.09
CA LEU A 681 -70.92 37.06 -51.79
C LEU A 681 -70.59 38.56 -51.91
N THR A 682 -71.30 39.38 -51.14
CA THR A 682 -71.24 40.86 -51.15
C THR A 682 -70.50 41.44 -49.95
N ASN A 683 -69.48 40.78 -49.41
CA ASN A 683 -68.69 41.32 -48.28
C ASN A 683 -67.19 41.14 -48.50
N GLY A 684 -66.45 42.25 -48.51
CA GLY A 684 -65.00 42.29 -48.77
C GLY A 684 -64.15 41.48 -47.78
N ASP A 685 -64.59 41.35 -46.52
CA ASP A 685 -63.87 40.58 -45.51
C ASP A 685 -64.00 39.06 -45.69
N ALA A 686 -65.11 38.60 -46.27
CA ALA A 686 -65.31 37.18 -46.59
C ALA A 686 -64.43 36.74 -47.76
N ILE A 687 -64.08 37.66 -48.67
CA ILE A 687 -63.16 37.39 -49.78
C ILE A 687 -61.73 37.20 -49.25
N GLN A 688 -61.27 38.02 -48.28
CA GLN A 688 -59.95 37.83 -47.69
C GLN A 688 -59.86 36.60 -46.78
N GLN A 689 -60.92 36.24 -46.05
CA GLN A 689 -60.94 35.00 -45.27
C GLN A 689 -61.07 33.74 -46.16
N ALA A 690 -61.80 33.81 -47.28
CA ALA A 690 -61.89 32.70 -48.23
C ALA A 690 -60.61 32.53 -49.07
N LEU A 691 -59.93 33.62 -49.43
CA LEU A 691 -58.63 33.58 -50.11
C LEU A 691 -57.50 33.11 -49.16
N GLY A 692 -57.55 33.49 -47.88
CA GLY A 692 -56.61 32.99 -46.86
C GLY A 692 -56.82 31.52 -46.47
N ALA A 693 -58.00 30.95 -46.75
CA ALA A 693 -58.33 29.54 -46.55
C ALA A 693 -58.32 28.71 -47.87
N GLY A 694 -57.75 29.28 -48.95
CA GLY A 694 -57.83 28.75 -50.32
C GLY A 694 -57.26 27.34 -50.53
N ASP A 695 -56.42 26.84 -49.61
CA ASP A 695 -55.80 25.51 -49.71
C ASP A 695 -56.60 24.37 -49.04
N LEU A 696 -57.64 24.66 -48.24
CA LEU A 696 -58.25 23.63 -47.38
C LEU A 696 -59.69 23.23 -47.75
N PHE A 697 -60.28 23.75 -48.83
CA PHE A 697 -61.67 23.45 -49.20
C PHE A 697 -61.87 22.96 -50.64
N GLN A 698 -61.00 22.06 -51.11
CA GLN A 698 -61.31 21.23 -52.28
C GLN A 698 -61.85 19.88 -51.81
N ARG A 699 -63.12 19.58 -52.10
CA ARG A 699 -63.65 18.22 -51.96
C ARG A 699 -62.90 17.33 -52.95
N ALA A 700 -61.97 16.52 -52.46
CA ALA A 700 -61.26 15.61 -53.33
C ALA A 700 -62.10 14.37 -53.64
N ILE A 701 -62.05 13.92 -54.89
CA ILE A 701 -62.39 12.53 -55.20
C ILE A 701 -61.18 11.71 -54.77
N VAL A 702 -61.44 10.73 -53.91
CA VAL A 702 -60.44 9.87 -53.29
C VAL A 702 -60.49 8.54 -54.04
N ASP A 703 -59.53 8.31 -54.93
CA ASP A 703 -59.44 7.08 -55.71
C ASP A 703 -58.34 6.19 -55.14
N VAL A 704 -58.69 4.96 -54.73
CA VAL A 704 -57.69 3.98 -54.26
C VAL A 704 -56.88 3.51 -55.46
N LEU A 705 -55.61 3.90 -55.53
CA LEU A 705 -54.67 3.49 -56.58
C LEU A 705 -54.11 2.10 -56.30
N CYS A 706 -53.77 1.82 -55.04
CA CYS A 706 -53.19 0.56 -54.62
C CYS A 706 -53.86 0.15 -53.30
N SER A 707 -54.50 -1.02 -53.30
CA SER A 707 -55.27 -1.51 -52.16
C SER A 707 -54.41 -2.26 -51.12
N GLU A 708 -53.23 -2.73 -51.52
CA GLU A 708 -52.30 -3.46 -50.66
C GLU A 708 -50.85 -3.12 -51.04
N VAL A 709 -50.27 -2.18 -50.30
CA VAL A 709 -48.87 -1.77 -50.43
C VAL A 709 -48.13 -2.16 -49.17
N GLN A 710 -46.93 -2.71 -49.31
CA GLN A 710 -46.07 -3.03 -48.17
C GLN A 710 -44.79 -2.20 -48.21
N LEU A 711 -44.42 -1.60 -47.08
CA LEU A 711 -43.14 -0.93 -46.95
C LEU A 711 -42.01 -1.96 -46.88
N VAL A 712 -41.10 -1.96 -47.84
CA VAL A 712 -39.97 -2.91 -47.86
C VAL A 712 -38.77 -2.31 -47.14
N ASP A 713 -38.36 -1.11 -47.54
CA ASP A 713 -37.16 -0.47 -46.98
C ASP A 713 -37.22 1.06 -47.05
N PHE A 714 -36.45 1.70 -46.18
CA PHE A 714 -36.10 3.11 -46.22
C PHE A 714 -34.79 3.24 -46.99
N GLY A 715 -34.86 3.80 -48.19
CA GLY A 715 -33.70 4.15 -49.00
C GLY A 715 -32.93 5.34 -48.43
N ALA A 716 -31.86 5.72 -49.13
CA ALA A 716 -31.05 6.86 -48.74
C ALA A 716 -31.82 8.20 -48.83
N ASP A 717 -31.38 9.15 -48.02
CA ASP A 717 -31.77 10.55 -48.14
C ASP A 717 -31.26 11.11 -49.47
N ILE A 718 -32.19 11.55 -50.33
CA ILE A 718 -31.87 12.23 -51.60
C ILE A 718 -32.07 13.72 -51.40
N GLN A 719 -31.04 14.51 -51.67
CA GLN A 719 -31.17 15.96 -51.73
C GLN A 719 -31.75 16.36 -53.10
N THR A 720 -32.96 16.92 -53.12
CA THR A 720 -33.57 17.49 -54.32
C THR A 720 -33.60 19.01 -54.21
N VAL A 721 -33.25 19.69 -55.31
CA VAL A 721 -33.39 21.15 -55.40
C VAL A 721 -34.78 21.44 -55.97
N GLN A 722 -35.67 22.00 -55.14
CA GLN A 722 -36.95 22.49 -55.60
C GLN A 722 -36.82 23.98 -55.94
N SER A 723 -36.97 24.32 -57.22
CA SER A 723 -37.06 25.70 -57.67
C SER A 723 -38.53 26.14 -57.70
N SER A 724 -38.92 27.08 -56.84
CA SER A 724 -40.22 27.75 -56.95
C SER A 724 -40.04 29.14 -57.56
N VAL A 725 -40.86 29.46 -58.56
CA VAL A 725 -40.91 30.82 -59.13
C VAL A 725 -41.88 31.62 -58.27
N VAL A 726 -41.35 32.58 -57.50
CA VAL A 726 -42.14 33.27 -56.46
C VAL A 726 -42.99 34.41 -57.02
N ASN A 727 -42.69 34.90 -58.23
CA ASN A 727 -43.42 36.02 -58.84
C ASN A 727 -43.92 35.64 -60.24
N GLU A 728 -45.25 35.63 -60.42
CA GLU A 728 -45.85 35.72 -61.76
C GLU A 728 -45.60 37.11 -62.35
N THR A 729 -45.51 37.20 -63.68
CA THR A 729 -45.29 38.47 -64.38
C THR A 729 -46.52 39.38 -64.21
N GLN A 730 -46.54 40.22 -63.18
CA GLN A 730 -47.58 41.23 -63.03
C GLN A 730 -47.23 42.44 -63.89
N THR A 731 -48.04 42.70 -64.92
CA THR A 731 -47.92 43.92 -65.73
C THR A 731 -48.75 45.01 -65.06
N THR A 732 -48.10 45.91 -64.31
CA THR A 732 -48.79 47.05 -63.69
C THR A 732 -48.65 48.28 -64.58
N THR A 733 -49.75 48.75 -65.17
CA THR A 733 -49.76 49.95 -66.01
C THR A 733 -50.09 51.17 -65.16
N GLU A 734 -49.09 51.94 -64.72
CA GLU A 734 -49.33 53.21 -64.02
C GLU A 734 -49.36 54.38 -65.02
N THR A 735 -50.46 55.14 -65.02
CA THR A 735 -50.65 56.29 -65.92
C THR A 735 -50.57 57.57 -65.11
N GLN A 736 -49.44 58.29 -65.16
CA GLN A 736 -49.30 59.59 -64.49
C GLN A 736 -49.59 60.75 -65.46
N LEU A 737 -50.56 61.59 -65.09
CA LEU A 737 -50.94 62.80 -65.83
C LEU A 737 -50.20 64.01 -65.26
N THR A 738 -49.23 64.57 -65.99
CA THR A 738 -48.68 65.90 -65.69
C THR A 738 -49.47 67.00 -66.40
N PRO A 739 -49.71 68.18 -65.79
CA PRO A 739 -50.69 69.16 -66.27
C PRO A 739 -50.41 69.81 -67.64
N ASN A 740 -49.28 69.55 -68.32
CA ASN A 740 -48.99 70.06 -69.68
C ASN A 740 -47.90 69.25 -70.43
N GLY A 741 -47.87 67.91 -70.30
CA GLY A 741 -46.91 67.05 -71.02
C GLY A 741 -47.48 65.67 -71.38
N PRO A 742 -46.92 64.95 -72.37
CA PRO A 742 -47.49 63.70 -72.87
C PRO A 742 -47.50 62.59 -71.80
N ILE A 743 -48.52 61.73 -71.86
CA ILE A 743 -48.76 60.61 -70.94
C ILE A 743 -47.54 59.68 -70.94
N ARG A 744 -46.95 59.45 -69.76
CA ARG A 744 -45.86 58.48 -69.58
C ARG A 744 -46.46 57.18 -69.06
N VAL A 745 -46.48 56.15 -69.92
CA VAL A 745 -46.82 54.78 -69.54
C VAL A 745 -45.53 54.09 -69.12
N VAL A 746 -45.45 53.66 -67.86
CA VAL A 746 -44.31 52.86 -67.36
C VAL A 746 -44.78 51.41 -67.31
N ASN A 747 -44.20 50.57 -68.15
CA ASN A 747 -44.34 49.12 -68.06
C ASN A 747 -43.17 48.60 -67.21
N GLU A 748 -43.43 48.17 -65.98
CA GLU A 748 -42.42 47.56 -65.13
C GLU A 748 -42.43 46.04 -65.33
N LEU A 749 -41.37 45.51 -65.95
CA LEU A 749 -41.17 44.08 -66.14
C LEU A 749 -40.43 43.54 -64.91
N VAL A 750 -41.15 42.99 -63.93
CA VAL A 750 -40.54 42.33 -62.78
C VAL A 750 -39.97 40.99 -63.25
N THR A 751 -38.65 40.82 -63.11
CA THR A 751 -37.98 39.57 -63.47
C THR A 751 -38.37 38.51 -62.43
N PRO A 752 -38.86 37.32 -62.84
CA PRO A 752 -39.25 36.29 -61.88
C PRO A 752 -38.05 35.87 -61.03
N GLU A 753 -38.18 35.99 -59.71
CA GLU A 753 -37.19 35.52 -58.76
C GLU A 753 -37.42 34.02 -58.54
N VAL A 754 -36.43 33.21 -58.93
CA VAL A 754 -36.44 31.76 -58.73
C VAL A 754 -35.81 31.48 -57.36
N ASN A 755 -36.63 31.07 -56.39
CA ASN A 755 -36.12 30.60 -55.11
C ASN A 755 -35.82 29.11 -55.21
N GLU A 756 -34.54 28.76 -55.14
CA GLU A 756 -34.10 27.38 -55.02
C GLU A 756 -34.04 26.97 -53.54
N ARG A 757 -34.88 26.01 -53.15
CA ARG A 757 -34.85 25.39 -51.82
C ARG A 757 -34.31 23.98 -51.94
N GLN A 758 -33.18 23.70 -51.29
CA GLN A 758 -32.73 22.33 -51.09
C GLN A 758 -33.66 21.65 -50.09
N VAL A 759 -34.28 20.55 -50.52
CA VAL A 759 -35.11 19.72 -49.65
C VAL A 759 -34.54 18.31 -49.66
N THR A 760 -34.19 17.82 -48.49
CA THR A 760 -33.80 16.42 -48.31
C THR A 760 -35.06 15.58 -48.22
N ALA A 761 -35.22 14.61 -49.10
CA ALA A 761 -36.34 13.69 -49.10
C ALA A 761 -35.86 12.25 -48.96
N LYS A 762 -36.56 11.45 -48.15
CA LYS A 762 -36.28 10.02 -48.02
C LYS A 762 -36.82 9.28 -49.23
N THR A 763 -36.09 8.26 -49.65
CA THR A 763 -36.58 7.33 -50.67
C THR A 763 -37.22 6.15 -49.97
N TYR A 764 -38.36 5.66 -50.47
CA TYR A 764 -39.05 4.49 -49.93
C TYR A 764 -39.11 3.41 -50.99
N LEU A 765 -38.82 2.17 -50.63
CA LEU A 765 -39.04 1.01 -51.47
C LEU A 765 -40.36 0.35 -51.08
N LEU A 766 -41.32 0.36 -52.00
CA LEU A 766 -42.66 -0.17 -51.80
C LEU A 766 -42.84 -1.47 -52.58
N ALA A 767 -43.45 -2.49 -51.98
CA ALA A 767 -43.92 -3.67 -52.68
C ALA A 767 -45.39 -3.50 -53.06
N LEU A 768 -45.67 -3.68 -54.35
CA LEU A 768 -46.96 -3.41 -54.98
C LEU A 768 -47.43 -4.62 -55.78
N GLN A 769 -48.75 -4.78 -55.93
CA GLN A 769 -49.29 -5.76 -56.87
C GLN A 769 -48.93 -5.36 -58.32
N PRO A 770 -48.59 -6.32 -59.21
CA PRO A 770 -48.17 -5.99 -60.58
C PRO A 770 -49.18 -5.15 -61.37
N ASN A 771 -50.47 -5.31 -61.08
CA ASN A 771 -51.56 -4.57 -61.73
C ASN A 771 -51.63 -3.09 -61.29
N ASP A 772 -51.10 -2.77 -60.11
CA ASP A 772 -51.23 -1.44 -59.49
C ASP A 772 -50.05 -0.53 -59.86
N VAL A 773 -48.89 -1.12 -60.21
CA VAL A 773 -47.66 -0.38 -60.55
C VAL A 773 -47.89 0.62 -61.69
N GLY A 774 -48.63 0.22 -62.72
CA GLY A 774 -48.92 1.09 -63.86
C GLY A 774 -49.75 2.32 -63.47
N GLN A 775 -50.76 2.13 -62.61
CA GLN A 775 -51.62 3.22 -62.13
C GLN A 775 -50.84 4.18 -61.22
N LEU A 776 -50.03 3.64 -60.32
CA LEU A 776 -49.20 4.45 -59.42
C LEU A 776 -48.13 5.24 -60.19
N ALA A 777 -47.44 4.60 -61.13
CA ALA A 777 -46.44 5.26 -61.97
C ALA A 777 -47.05 6.40 -62.80
N GLN A 778 -48.25 6.18 -63.36
CA GLN A 778 -48.99 7.21 -64.07
C GLN A 778 -49.38 8.37 -63.15
N ALA A 779 -49.90 8.08 -61.95
CA ALA A 779 -50.28 9.11 -60.98
C ALA A 779 -49.08 9.97 -60.55
N LEU A 780 -47.94 9.33 -60.26
CA LEU A 780 -46.68 10.01 -59.92
C LEU A 780 -46.14 10.86 -61.08
N ALA A 781 -46.21 10.36 -62.32
CA ALA A 781 -45.74 11.08 -63.50
C ALA A 781 -46.56 12.35 -63.80
N VAL A 782 -47.86 12.34 -63.49
CA VAL A 782 -48.77 13.49 -63.66
C VAL A 782 -48.65 14.48 -62.48
N GLY A 783 -47.90 14.16 -61.43
CA GLY A 783 -47.81 14.98 -60.23
C GLY A 783 -49.10 14.99 -59.42
N THR A 784 -49.88 13.90 -59.48
CA THR A 784 -51.09 13.74 -58.66
C THR A 784 -50.70 13.69 -57.19
N GLN A 785 -51.48 14.32 -56.31
CA GLN A 785 -51.26 14.21 -54.87
C GLN A 785 -51.67 12.81 -54.40
N ILE A 786 -50.72 12.04 -53.89
CA ILE A 786 -50.94 10.67 -53.39
C ILE A 786 -50.78 10.69 -51.88
N ILE A 787 -51.67 10.01 -51.16
CA ILE A 787 -51.64 9.87 -49.70
C ILE A 787 -51.46 8.40 -49.33
N ALA A 788 -50.55 8.11 -48.40
CA ALA A 788 -50.42 6.80 -47.77
C ALA A 788 -51.38 6.68 -46.58
N VAL A 789 -52.26 5.68 -46.60
CA VAL A 789 -53.29 5.46 -45.56
C VAL A 789 -53.04 4.10 -44.90
N PRO A 790 -52.63 4.05 -43.62
CA PRO A 790 -52.32 2.79 -42.93
C PRO A 790 -53.55 1.89 -42.84
N LEU A 791 -53.37 0.58 -43.03
CA LEU A 791 -54.44 -0.39 -42.88
C LEU A 791 -54.62 -0.75 -41.40
N PRO A 792 -55.81 -0.52 -40.79
CA PRO A 792 -56.03 -0.82 -39.39
C PRO A 792 -55.89 -2.33 -39.13
N GLY A 793 -55.04 -2.69 -38.15
CA GLY A 793 -54.82 -4.08 -37.71
C GLY A 793 -53.65 -4.82 -38.35
N THR A 794 -52.74 -4.14 -39.06
CA THR A 794 -51.63 -4.80 -39.79
C THR A 794 -50.25 -4.64 -39.16
N SER A 795 -50.10 -3.98 -38.01
CA SER A 795 -48.82 -3.92 -37.30
C SER A 795 -48.39 -5.34 -36.91
N ALA A 796 -47.28 -5.81 -37.48
CA ALA A 796 -46.79 -7.19 -37.33
C ALA A 796 -46.46 -7.59 -35.88
N ASP A 797 -46.46 -6.65 -34.93
CA ASP A 797 -46.08 -6.84 -33.53
C ASP A 797 -47.26 -7.06 -32.56
N GLN A 798 -48.52 -7.10 -33.03
CA GLN A 798 -49.67 -7.43 -32.18
C GLN A 798 -50.04 -8.91 -32.29
N SER A 799 -49.91 -9.64 -31.18
CA SER A 799 -50.43 -11.01 -31.05
C SER A 799 -51.94 -11.04 -31.35
N PRO A 800 -52.47 -12.08 -32.04
CA PRO A 800 -53.85 -12.06 -32.50
C PRO A 800 -54.84 -12.06 -31.31
N PRO A 801 -55.88 -11.21 -31.30
CA PRO A 801 -56.97 -11.36 -30.36
C PRO A 801 -57.78 -12.62 -30.69
N THR A 802 -57.94 -13.50 -29.71
CA THR A 802 -58.84 -14.66 -29.81
C THR A 802 -60.29 -14.17 -29.89
N VAL A 803 -60.91 -14.22 -31.08
CA VAL A 803 -62.33 -13.93 -31.26
C VAL A 803 -63.00 -15.08 -32.02
N SER A 804 -64.00 -15.67 -31.37
CA SER A 804 -64.89 -16.70 -31.90
C SER A 804 -65.77 -16.13 -33.02
N ILE A 805 -65.84 -16.82 -34.15
CA ILE A 805 -66.63 -16.43 -35.32
C ILE A 805 -68.08 -16.89 -35.13
N GLU A 806 -69.03 -15.95 -35.02
CA GLU A 806 -70.42 -16.15 -35.41
C GLU A 806 -70.68 -15.41 -36.72
N SER A 807 -71.28 -16.15 -37.65
CA SER A 807 -71.50 -15.79 -39.06
C SER A 807 -72.47 -14.61 -39.23
N GLY A 808 -72.01 -13.54 -39.88
CA GLY A 808 -72.84 -12.44 -40.35
C GLY A 808 -72.16 -11.72 -41.52
N LEU A 809 -72.93 -11.44 -42.58
CA LEU A 809 -72.52 -10.80 -43.83
C LEU A 809 -71.62 -9.56 -43.61
N VAL A 810 -70.41 -9.59 -44.18
CA VAL A 810 -69.45 -8.48 -44.11
C VAL A 810 -69.82 -7.43 -45.17
N GLN A 811 -70.32 -6.29 -44.69
CA GLN A 811 -70.24 -5.02 -45.39
C GLN A 811 -68.79 -4.53 -45.36
N GLN A 812 -68.32 -3.96 -46.48
CA GLN A 812 -67.02 -3.26 -46.52
C GLN A 812 -66.99 -2.17 -45.44
N PRO A 813 -65.88 -1.98 -44.71
CA PRO A 813 -65.77 -0.89 -43.75
C PRO A 813 -65.71 0.45 -44.51
N THR A 814 -66.80 1.19 -44.53
CA THR A 814 -66.79 2.63 -44.79
C THR A 814 -66.11 3.31 -43.61
N VAL A 815 -64.93 3.88 -43.85
CA VAL A 815 -64.30 4.81 -42.90
C VAL A 815 -65.18 6.06 -42.86
N ASP A 816 -65.95 6.23 -41.79
CA ASP A 816 -66.72 7.46 -41.54
C ASP A 816 -65.75 8.58 -41.14
N ILE A 817 -65.19 9.26 -42.14
CA ILE A 817 -64.61 10.58 -41.97
C ILE A 817 -65.79 11.55 -41.92
N GLU A 818 -66.04 12.21 -40.78
CA GLU A 818 -67.04 13.27 -40.67
C GLU A 818 -66.63 14.48 -41.54
N LEU A 819 -66.96 14.41 -42.82
CA LEU A 819 -66.80 15.50 -43.76
C LEU A 819 -67.97 16.49 -43.60
N PRO A 820 -67.73 17.81 -43.71
CA PRO A 820 -68.79 18.81 -43.59
C PRO A 820 -69.86 18.61 -44.67
N ARG A 821 -71.07 18.23 -44.25
CA ARG A 821 -72.22 18.03 -45.14
C ARG A 821 -72.79 19.39 -45.56
N PRO A 822 -72.91 19.69 -46.87
CA PRO A 822 -73.46 20.96 -47.33
C PRO A 822 -74.98 20.94 -47.09
N LYS A 823 -75.54 22.02 -46.57
CA LYS A 823 -76.99 22.22 -46.51
C LYS A 823 -77.40 23.13 -47.66
N ILE A 824 -78.16 22.57 -48.61
CA ILE A 824 -78.75 23.36 -49.69
C ILE A 824 -80.05 23.96 -49.16
N VAL A 825 -80.17 25.28 -49.19
CA VAL A 825 -81.38 26.01 -48.84
C VAL A 825 -81.94 26.63 -50.10
N GLU A 826 -83.14 26.21 -50.48
CA GLU A 826 -83.85 26.79 -51.62
C GLU A 826 -84.64 28.02 -51.16
N HIS A 827 -84.36 29.17 -51.76
CA HIS A 827 -85.13 30.38 -51.61
C HIS A 827 -85.99 30.58 -52.86
N ILE A 828 -87.31 30.54 -52.69
CA ILE A 828 -88.27 30.84 -53.76
C ILE A 828 -88.67 32.31 -53.63
N ARG A 829 -88.36 33.13 -54.64
CA ARG A 829 -88.82 34.52 -54.73
C ARG A 829 -89.54 34.72 -56.06
N GLY A 830 -90.87 34.75 -56.02
CA GLY A 830 -91.68 34.81 -57.23
C GLY A 830 -91.58 33.51 -58.04
N THR A 831 -91.38 33.62 -59.36
CA THR A 831 -91.23 32.46 -60.27
C THR A 831 -89.79 31.94 -60.36
N GLU A 832 -88.85 32.50 -59.61
CA GLU A 832 -87.44 32.11 -59.64
C GLU A 832 -87.09 31.37 -58.35
N VAL A 833 -86.53 30.15 -58.51
CA VAL A 833 -86.00 29.34 -57.41
C VAL A 833 -84.50 29.54 -57.38
N THR A 834 -83.99 30.21 -56.36
CA THR A 834 -82.57 30.37 -56.10
C THR A 834 -82.12 29.36 -55.05
N ARG A 835 -81.01 28.63 -55.29
CA ARG A 835 -80.46 27.65 -54.36
C ARG A 835 -79.16 28.17 -53.78
N ASP A 836 -79.10 28.32 -52.47
CA ASP A 836 -77.89 28.70 -51.76
C ASP A 836 -77.32 27.48 -51.03
N VAL A 837 -76.00 27.28 -51.12
CA VAL A 837 -75.30 26.16 -50.48
C VAL A 837 -74.52 26.69 -49.27
N TRP A 838 -74.93 26.27 -48.07
CA TRP A 838 -74.27 26.65 -46.83
C TRP A 838 -73.35 25.51 -46.36
N ILE A 839 -72.09 25.82 -46.07
CA ILE A 839 -71.12 24.90 -45.46
C ILE A 839 -70.78 25.47 -44.08
N THR A 840 -71.16 24.76 -43.02
CA THR A 840 -70.83 25.15 -41.65
C THR A 840 -69.44 24.60 -41.31
N PRO A 841 -68.45 25.43 -40.93
CA PRO A 841 -67.17 24.91 -40.45
C PRO A 841 -67.35 24.21 -39.11
N THR A 842 -66.79 23.01 -38.96
CA THR A 842 -66.70 22.32 -37.67
C THR A 842 -65.73 23.09 -36.77
N LYS A 843 -66.19 23.46 -35.57
CA LYS A 843 -65.41 24.21 -34.58
C LYS A 843 -64.31 23.28 -34.03
N PRO A 844 -63.01 23.67 -34.04
CA PRO A 844 -61.99 22.84 -33.41
C PRO A 844 -62.22 22.79 -31.90
N GLU A 845 -62.33 21.57 -31.37
CA GLU A 845 -62.46 21.32 -29.94
C GLU A 845 -61.09 21.48 -29.28
N PRO A 846 -60.97 22.21 -28.14
CA PRO A 846 -59.68 22.41 -27.49
C PRO A 846 -59.18 21.11 -26.83
N ILE A 847 -57.92 20.79 -27.10
CA ILE A 847 -57.20 19.64 -26.51
C ILE A 847 -57.15 19.79 -24.97
N PRO A 848 -57.53 18.77 -24.19
CA PRO A 848 -57.37 18.78 -22.74
C PRO A 848 -55.88 18.59 -22.36
N SER A 849 -55.34 19.52 -21.58
CA SER A 849 -54.01 19.42 -20.98
C SER A 849 -54.01 18.37 -19.86
N SER A 850 -53.18 17.33 -20.01
CA SER A 850 -52.88 16.38 -18.94
C SER A 850 -51.75 16.89 -18.04
N ASN A 851 -51.93 16.64 -16.74
CA ASN A 851 -51.13 17.11 -15.62
C ASN A 851 -49.89 16.23 -15.34
N SER A 852 -48.99 16.84 -14.56
CA SER A 852 -48.14 16.25 -13.50
C SER A 852 -46.78 15.65 -13.88
N THR A 853 -45.74 16.48 -13.71
CA THR A 853 -44.39 16.01 -13.38
C THR A 853 -44.13 16.28 -11.90
N SER A 854 -43.88 15.22 -11.15
CA SER A 854 -43.45 15.20 -9.76
C SER A 854 -42.02 15.70 -9.62
N ALA A 855 -41.82 16.81 -8.91
CA ALA A 855 -40.51 17.27 -8.46
C ALA A 855 -40.25 16.79 -7.03
N SER A 856 -39.34 15.84 -6.87
CA SER A 856 -38.83 15.37 -5.58
C SER A 856 -37.86 16.39 -4.99
N VAL A 857 -38.16 16.84 -3.77
CA VAL A 857 -37.34 17.74 -2.94
C VAL A 857 -36.17 16.98 -2.33
N SER A 858 -34.94 17.35 -2.67
CA SER A 858 -33.71 16.91 -2.00
C SER A 858 -33.42 17.78 -0.78
N ARG A 859 -33.36 17.14 0.40
CA ARG A 859 -33.07 17.74 1.70
C ARG A 859 -31.56 17.74 1.93
N ILE A 860 -30.96 18.93 2.03
CA ILE A 860 -29.59 19.14 2.49
C ILE A 860 -29.60 19.17 4.02
N THR A 861 -28.80 18.31 4.66
CA THR A 861 -28.37 18.48 6.05
C THR A 861 -26.88 18.15 6.14
N ARG A 862 -26.07 19.16 6.49
CA ARG A 862 -24.66 19.06 6.95
C ARG A 862 -24.61 18.54 8.39
N PRO A 863 -23.49 17.96 8.87
CA PRO A 863 -22.20 18.67 9.05
C PRO A 863 -21.23 18.55 7.87
#